data_AF-D5RHI7-F1
#
_entry.id   AF-D5RHI7-F1
#
_cell.length_a   1.000
_cell.length_b   1.000
_cell.length_c   1.000
_cell.angle_alpha   90.00
_cell.angle_beta   90.00
_cell.angle_gamma   90.00
#
_symmetry.space_group_name_H-M   'P 1'
#
loop_
_entity.id
_entity.type
_entity.pdbx_description
1 polymer ?
#
loop_
_entity_poly.entity_id
_entity_poly.type
_entity_poly.pdbx_seq_one_letter_code
_entity_poly.pdbx_strand_id
1 'polypeptide(L)'
;MKAVLAALRRHGPTVFGLLLLAGAVFVVQREFRHLSLAEIRQALGNVPTHTLWVAAGWTLLAYAVLTIYDRLGSVYAGKPVSYLRTSLASFCAYTLAHNLGFAAVSGAAVRYRFYAAWGLSPGEIAKVIAFTSLTFGLGGMALGGLVLILEPEVVPWLGEHTPHWTMQLVGVALLGVVAGYLLLSRFLPHFHAFGHRIDLPGFRMACAQTALATVDVAVTAMIFYALLPPAEGLSFARFIGLYLAAYTAGLAANVPGGLGVFDTAILVGLQPYVSAPEVISALLLFRFYYYIIPLFLAGALFAGFELNQRRHLLSRIGPETRVADSLEGPVLAGLSGIAGAALLFIGALPARGSRLALWAGEWAALASHFAASVIGSLLLVAAYGMLRRLRIAWASGIVLLLLGGVVALLRGEPWFISGGFIALSGLLACIRTAFYRDARLTGEPLSAATLLPLVVTLGAALTLARIAWREPVAEEPWWAVPFLAETPHTLRFAVGLCGVLLLVAALRLLRPARLRPAAFDMAARTRLAALGGRVPAQADGALFTDGATAGLAFLKREDVWVGLGDPAGDKAGQLAVLWRFRDLCERNGVGHAFHRVGPAMLRLYEDTGLACHPLGDGTYLALPAGADPEALLERLADPQLPIPAEAETPREG
;
A
#
# COMPACT_ATOMS: atom_id res chain seq x y z
N MET A 1 -19.61 20.95 -6.25
CA MET A 1 -18.83 20.48 -7.42
C MET A 1 -17.35 20.91 -7.39
N LYS A 2 -17.02 22.22 -7.20
CA LYS A 2 -15.62 22.70 -7.15
C LYS A 2 -14.76 22.09 -6.01
N ALA A 3 -15.32 21.90 -4.81
CA ALA A 3 -14.62 21.25 -3.70
C ALA A 3 -14.32 19.76 -3.93
N VAL A 4 -15.24 19.05 -4.60
CA VAL A 4 -15.05 17.65 -5.01
C VAL A 4 -13.97 17.54 -6.08
N LEU A 5 -13.97 18.43 -7.07
CA LEU A 5 -12.91 18.54 -8.08
C LEU A 5 -11.54 18.90 -7.49
N ALA A 6 -11.50 19.75 -6.46
CA ALA A 6 -10.28 20.10 -5.73
C ALA A 6 -9.77 18.92 -4.89
N ALA A 7 -10.65 18.19 -4.21
CA ALA A 7 -10.32 16.97 -3.49
C ALA A 7 -9.85 15.85 -4.44
N LEU A 8 -10.50 15.69 -5.61
CA LEU A 8 -10.07 14.77 -6.68
C LEU A 8 -8.73 15.17 -7.28
N ARG A 9 -8.44 16.47 -7.47
CA ARG A 9 -7.11 16.91 -7.92
C ARG A 9 -6.02 16.65 -6.86
N ARG A 10 -6.34 16.80 -5.58
CA ARG A 10 -5.39 16.68 -4.47
C ARG A 10 -5.12 15.23 -4.04
N HIS A 11 -6.14 14.37 -4.06
CA HIS A 11 -6.06 12.97 -3.61
C HIS A 11 -6.27 11.95 -4.73
N GLY A 12 -6.72 12.36 -5.91
CA GLY A 12 -6.98 11.47 -7.05
C GLY A 12 -5.80 10.59 -7.47
N PRO A 13 -4.57 11.12 -7.60
CA PRO A 13 -3.40 10.29 -7.90
C PRO A 13 -3.13 9.23 -6.82
N THR A 14 -3.39 9.56 -5.55
CA THR A 14 -3.19 8.65 -4.41
C THR A 14 -4.26 7.57 -4.36
N VAL A 15 -5.54 7.94 -4.55
CA VAL A 15 -6.67 7.01 -4.63
C VAL A 15 -6.49 6.09 -5.83
N PHE A 16 -6.09 6.63 -6.98
CA PHE A 16 -5.81 5.85 -8.18
C PHE A 16 -4.64 4.87 -8.01
N GLY A 17 -3.53 5.32 -7.40
CA GLY A 17 -2.41 4.44 -7.06
C GLY A 17 -2.79 3.34 -6.06
N LEU A 18 -3.64 3.65 -5.07
CA LEU A 18 -4.16 2.65 -4.13
C LEU A 18 -5.13 1.67 -4.78
N LEU A 19 -5.98 2.13 -5.71
CA LEU A 19 -6.85 1.26 -6.50
C LEU A 19 -6.04 0.32 -7.41
N LEU A 20 -4.97 0.82 -8.04
CA LEU A 20 -4.06 -0.01 -8.82
C LEU A 20 -3.33 -1.03 -7.95
N LEU A 21 -2.88 -0.64 -6.76
CA LEU A 21 -2.25 -1.56 -5.81
C LEU A 21 -3.24 -2.62 -5.30
N ALA A 22 -4.46 -2.23 -4.95
CA ALA A 22 -5.52 -3.16 -4.57
C ALA A 22 -5.87 -4.12 -5.72
N GLY A 23 -5.92 -3.62 -6.96
CA GLY A 23 -6.09 -4.43 -8.16
C GLY A 23 -4.95 -5.44 -8.35
N ALA A 24 -3.69 -5.02 -8.15
CA ALA A 24 -2.54 -5.92 -8.22
C ALA A 24 -2.61 -7.04 -7.16
N VAL A 25 -2.95 -6.69 -5.91
CA VAL A 25 -3.14 -7.68 -4.83
C VAL A 25 -4.30 -8.63 -5.13
N PHE A 26 -5.43 -8.11 -5.61
CA PHE A 26 -6.58 -8.92 -6.01
C PHE A 26 -6.21 -9.94 -7.09
N VAL A 27 -5.43 -9.53 -8.10
CA VAL A 27 -4.98 -10.42 -9.17
C VAL A 27 -4.03 -11.49 -8.66
N VAL A 28 -3.06 -11.14 -7.81
CA VAL A 28 -2.20 -12.13 -7.17
C VAL A 28 -3.06 -13.15 -6.41
N GLN A 29 -4.04 -12.70 -5.62
CA GLN A 29 -4.93 -13.62 -4.89
C GLN A 29 -5.78 -14.49 -5.82
N ARG A 30 -6.27 -13.94 -6.93
CA ARG A 30 -7.07 -14.68 -7.90
C ARG A 30 -6.23 -15.74 -8.61
N GLU A 31 -5.06 -15.40 -9.12
CA GLU A 31 -4.15 -16.37 -9.77
C GLU A 31 -3.77 -17.51 -8.81
N PHE A 32 -3.49 -17.19 -7.54
CA PHE A 32 -3.18 -18.21 -6.53
C PHE A 32 -4.35 -19.14 -6.18
N ARG A 33 -5.60 -18.71 -6.34
CA ARG A 33 -6.77 -19.57 -6.09
C ARG A 33 -6.95 -20.65 -7.15
N HIS A 34 -6.43 -20.43 -8.35
CA HIS A 34 -6.56 -21.36 -9.48
C HIS A 34 -5.31 -22.23 -9.69
N LEU A 35 -4.23 -21.96 -8.96
CA LEU A 35 -2.96 -22.66 -9.11
C LEU A 35 -2.64 -23.44 -7.84
N SER A 36 -2.63 -24.78 -7.93
CA SER A 36 -2.16 -25.58 -6.80
C SER A 36 -0.62 -25.57 -6.79
N LEU A 37 -0.05 -25.16 -5.65
CA LEU A 37 1.41 -25.20 -5.45
C LEU A 37 1.96 -26.63 -5.60
N ALA A 38 1.12 -27.64 -5.36
CA ALA A 38 1.44 -29.04 -5.58
C ALA A 38 1.66 -29.34 -7.07
N GLU A 39 0.76 -28.90 -7.96
CA GLU A 39 0.88 -29.06 -9.41
C GLU A 39 2.10 -28.33 -9.97
N ILE A 40 2.39 -27.10 -9.51
CA ILE A 40 3.60 -26.38 -9.95
C ILE A 40 4.86 -27.15 -9.52
N ARG A 41 4.89 -27.65 -8.27
CA ARG A 41 6.04 -28.42 -7.78
C ARG A 41 6.21 -29.73 -8.55
N GLN A 42 5.11 -30.40 -8.88
CA GLN A 42 5.12 -31.60 -9.70
C GLN A 42 5.60 -31.30 -11.12
N ALA A 43 5.09 -30.25 -11.76
CA ALA A 43 5.51 -29.82 -13.09
C ALA A 43 7.01 -29.45 -13.13
N LEU A 44 7.51 -28.74 -12.11
CA LEU A 44 8.94 -28.45 -11.95
C LEU A 44 9.77 -29.72 -11.78
N GLY A 45 9.25 -30.75 -11.11
CA GLY A 45 9.92 -32.04 -10.94
C GLY A 45 9.95 -32.89 -12.21
N ASN A 46 9.00 -32.68 -13.12
CA ASN A 46 8.86 -33.46 -14.36
C ASN A 46 9.70 -32.91 -15.52
N VAL A 47 10.18 -31.66 -15.43
CA VAL A 47 10.92 -30.99 -16.51
C VAL A 47 12.41 -30.93 -16.18
N PRO A 48 13.32 -31.26 -17.12
CA PRO A 48 14.75 -31.16 -16.89
C PRO A 48 15.20 -29.76 -16.46
N THR A 49 16.10 -29.68 -15.47
CA THR A 49 16.58 -28.41 -14.90
C THR A 49 17.19 -27.47 -15.95
N HIS A 50 17.88 -28.01 -16.96
CA HIS A 50 18.43 -27.22 -18.06
C HIS A 50 17.32 -26.47 -18.82
N THR A 51 16.21 -27.15 -19.13
CA THR A 51 15.06 -26.57 -19.83
C THR A 51 14.42 -25.44 -19.02
N LEU A 52 14.34 -25.60 -17.70
CA LEU A 52 13.86 -24.54 -16.81
C LEU A 52 14.73 -23.28 -16.87
N TRP A 53 16.05 -23.43 -16.89
CA TRP A 53 16.98 -22.29 -17.05
C TRP A 53 16.89 -21.63 -18.42
N VAL A 54 16.72 -22.42 -19.48
CA VAL A 54 16.50 -21.89 -20.84
C VAL A 54 15.21 -21.07 -20.89
N ALA A 55 14.10 -21.57 -20.33
CA ALA A 55 12.84 -20.84 -20.25
C ALA A 55 12.95 -19.55 -19.41
N ALA A 56 13.70 -19.59 -18.30
CA ALA A 56 14.00 -18.40 -17.51
C ALA A 56 14.81 -17.36 -18.30
N GLY A 57 15.80 -17.80 -19.09
CA GLY A 57 16.58 -16.94 -19.98
C GLY A 57 15.72 -16.27 -21.05
N TRP A 58 14.85 -17.03 -21.71
CA TRP A 58 13.88 -16.48 -22.67
C TRP A 58 12.91 -15.51 -22.02
N THR A 59 12.48 -15.77 -20.78
CA THR A 59 11.61 -14.86 -20.01
C THR A 59 12.32 -13.54 -19.72
N LEU A 60 13.58 -13.58 -19.30
CA LEU A 60 14.38 -12.38 -19.07
C LEU A 60 14.54 -11.57 -20.37
N LEU A 61 14.81 -12.26 -21.48
CA LEU A 61 14.91 -11.62 -22.79
C LEU A 61 13.59 -10.99 -23.23
N ALA A 62 12.45 -11.67 -23.04
CA ALA A 62 11.13 -11.14 -23.38
C ALA A 62 10.86 -9.82 -22.65
N TYR A 63 11.08 -9.80 -21.33
CA TYR A 63 10.90 -8.58 -20.55
C TYR A 63 11.93 -7.50 -20.89
N ALA A 64 13.17 -7.86 -21.23
CA ALA A 64 14.17 -6.90 -21.71
C ALA A 64 13.74 -6.23 -23.01
N VAL A 65 13.20 -6.99 -23.97
CA VAL A 65 12.64 -6.48 -25.23
C VAL A 65 11.48 -5.51 -24.96
N LEU A 66 10.56 -5.86 -24.05
CA LEU A 66 9.45 -4.99 -23.65
C LEU A 66 9.93 -3.63 -23.11
N THR A 67 11.07 -3.55 -22.43
CA THR A 67 11.59 -2.25 -21.94
C THR A 67 11.93 -1.26 -23.05
N ILE A 68 12.24 -1.75 -24.25
CA ILE A 68 12.61 -0.93 -25.41
C ILE A 68 11.36 -0.25 -26.03
N TYR A 69 10.18 -0.86 -25.89
CA TYR A 69 8.92 -0.33 -26.42
C TYR A 69 8.61 1.06 -25.88
N ASP A 70 8.54 1.18 -24.55
CA ASP A 70 8.24 2.42 -23.83
C ASP A 70 9.37 3.44 -23.97
N ARG A 71 10.62 2.98 -24.17
CA ARG A 71 11.73 3.87 -24.53
C ARG A 71 11.50 4.52 -25.88
N LEU A 72 11.19 3.74 -26.92
CA LEU A 72 10.82 4.25 -28.25
C LEU A 72 9.57 5.14 -28.15
N GLY A 73 8.53 4.69 -27.44
CA GLY A 73 7.31 5.48 -27.24
C GLY A 73 7.57 6.85 -26.61
N SER A 74 8.44 6.93 -25.61
CA SER A 74 8.82 8.21 -24.98
C SER A 74 9.58 9.15 -25.92
N VAL A 75 10.43 8.60 -26.80
CA VAL A 75 11.14 9.36 -27.84
C VAL A 75 10.14 9.88 -28.87
N TYR A 76 9.19 9.05 -29.31
CA TYR A 76 8.12 9.46 -30.22
C TYR A 76 7.20 10.54 -29.62
N ALA A 77 6.94 10.47 -28.33
CA ALA A 77 6.17 11.50 -27.61
C ALA A 77 6.93 12.84 -27.47
N GLY A 78 8.20 12.93 -27.88
CA GLY A 78 9.02 14.15 -27.81
C GLY A 78 9.64 14.43 -26.43
N LYS A 79 9.48 13.51 -25.47
CA LYS A 79 10.07 13.61 -24.12
C LYS A 79 10.84 12.33 -23.78
N PRO A 80 12.12 12.23 -24.19
CA PRO A 80 12.92 11.04 -23.92
C PRO A 80 13.21 10.92 -22.41
N VAL A 81 12.50 10.01 -21.75
CA VAL A 81 12.70 9.70 -20.33
C VAL A 81 13.85 8.69 -20.19
N SER A 82 14.70 8.82 -19.15
CA SER A 82 15.85 7.93 -18.96
C SER A 82 15.50 6.44 -19.04
N TYR A 83 16.41 5.63 -19.59
CA TYR A 83 16.16 4.22 -19.87
C TYR A 83 15.67 3.43 -18.64
N LEU A 84 16.25 3.69 -17.48
CA LEU A 84 15.87 3.05 -16.22
C LEU A 84 14.43 3.37 -15.78
N ARG A 85 13.96 4.59 -16.06
CA ARG A 85 12.58 4.99 -15.75
C ARG A 85 11.61 4.38 -16.75
N THR A 86 11.95 4.41 -18.05
CA THR A 86 11.13 3.76 -19.08
C THR A 86 11.06 2.26 -18.89
N SER A 87 12.15 1.60 -18.46
CA SER A 87 12.14 0.16 -18.19
C SER A 87 11.27 -0.21 -16.99
N LEU A 88 11.34 0.56 -15.90
CA LEU A 88 10.47 0.39 -14.74
C LEU A 88 8.99 0.54 -15.11
N ALA A 89 8.63 1.61 -15.84
CA ALA A 89 7.26 1.85 -16.28
C ALA A 89 6.78 0.74 -17.22
N SER A 90 7.61 0.33 -18.18
CA SER A 90 7.30 -0.74 -19.13
C SER A 90 7.06 -2.07 -18.43
N PHE A 91 8.01 -2.49 -17.59
CA PHE A 91 7.94 -3.75 -16.87
C PHE A 91 6.67 -3.81 -16.01
N CYS A 92 6.43 -2.79 -15.17
CA CYS A 92 5.22 -2.74 -14.35
C CYS A 92 3.95 -2.72 -15.20
N ALA A 93 3.91 -1.94 -16.29
CA ALA A 93 2.72 -1.80 -17.12
C ALA A 93 2.37 -3.09 -17.87
N TYR A 94 3.34 -3.74 -18.52
CA TYR A 94 3.11 -4.98 -19.27
C TYR A 94 2.78 -6.15 -18.36
N THR A 95 3.52 -6.33 -17.25
CA THR A 95 3.23 -7.39 -16.30
C THR A 95 1.81 -7.26 -15.74
N LEU A 96 1.39 -6.06 -15.35
CA LEU A 96 0.02 -5.84 -14.87
C LEU A 96 -1.01 -6.02 -15.99
N ALA A 97 -0.73 -5.54 -17.20
CA ALA A 97 -1.62 -5.68 -18.34
C ALA A 97 -1.87 -7.14 -18.73
N HIS A 98 -0.84 -7.99 -18.71
CA HIS A 98 -0.95 -9.41 -19.03
C HIS A 98 -1.80 -10.19 -18.02
N ASN A 99 -1.85 -9.76 -16.75
CA ASN A 99 -2.57 -10.47 -15.70
C ASN A 99 -3.98 -9.93 -15.41
N LEU A 100 -4.21 -8.61 -15.49
CA LEU A 100 -5.47 -7.97 -15.06
C LEU A 100 -6.66 -8.12 -16.04
N GLY A 101 -6.40 -8.48 -17.29
CA GLY A 101 -7.41 -8.32 -18.36
C GLY A 101 -7.61 -6.84 -18.72
N PHE A 102 -8.39 -6.59 -19.79
CA PHE A 102 -8.51 -5.26 -20.39
C PHE A 102 -7.14 -4.56 -20.52
N ALA A 103 -6.17 -5.28 -21.11
CA ALA A 103 -4.75 -4.91 -21.11
C ALA A 103 -4.48 -3.47 -21.56
N ALA A 104 -5.30 -2.95 -22.48
CA ALA A 104 -5.27 -1.56 -22.92
C ALA A 104 -5.52 -0.56 -21.79
N VAL A 105 -6.44 -0.84 -20.86
CA VAL A 105 -6.81 0.04 -19.75
C VAL A 105 -5.84 -0.10 -18.57
N SER A 106 -5.53 -1.33 -18.16
CA SER A 106 -4.64 -1.59 -17.02
C SER A 106 -3.20 -1.16 -17.29
N GLY A 107 -2.67 -1.46 -18.48
CA GLY A 107 -1.35 -0.98 -18.91
C GLY A 107 -1.29 0.55 -19.08
N ALA A 108 -2.35 1.16 -19.64
CA ALA A 108 -2.46 2.61 -19.77
C ALA A 108 -2.46 3.33 -18.42
N ALA A 109 -3.22 2.81 -17.45
CA ALA A 109 -3.31 3.36 -16.10
C ALA A 109 -1.95 3.42 -15.40
N VAL A 110 -1.18 2.33 -15.48
CA VAL A 110 0.16 2.23 -14.88
C VAL A 110 1.12 3.21 -15.57
N ARG A 111 1.16 3.22 -16.90
CA ARG A 111 1.96 4.18 -17.68
C ARG A 111 1.60 5.62 -17.35
N TYR A 112 0.31 5.93 -17.29
CA TYR A 112 -0.16 7.27 -16.92
C TYR A 112 0.38 7.68 -15.55
N ARG A 113 0.33 6.78 -14.57
CA ARG A 113 0.82 7.07 -13.22
C ARG A 113 2.33 7.39 -13.18
N PHE A 114 3.15 6.58 -13.85
CA PHE A 114 4.61 6.78 -13.92
C PHE A 114 4.99 8.00 -14.74
N TYR A 115 4.44 8.16 -15.94
CA TYR A 115 4.82 9.26 -16.82
C TYR A 115 4.28 10.61 -16.36
N ALA A 116 3.07 10.67 -15.77
CA ALA A 116 2.57 11.89 -15.14
C ALA A 116 3.46 12.30 -13.94
N ALA A 117 3.92 11.33 -13.16
CA ALA A 117 4.88 11.54 -12.07
C ALA A 117 6.22 12.12 -12.54
N TRP A 118 6.61 11.84 -13.80
CA TRP A 118 7.83 12.35 -14.41
C TRP A 118 7.60 13.60 -15.28
N GLY A 119 6.41 14.21 -15.23
CA GLY A 119 6.13 15.50 -15.88
C GLY A 119 5.72 15.42 -17.34
N LEU A 120 5.28 14.25 -17.83
CA LEU A 120 4.62 14.16 -19.13
C LEU A 120 3.16 14.63 -19.00
N SER A 121 2.71 15.37 -20.01
CA SER A 121 1.32 15.79 -20.16
C SER A 121 0.43 14.62 -20.58
N PRO A 122 -0.89 14.67 -20.32
CA PRO A 122 -1.80 13.61 -20.74
C PRO A 122 -1.73 13.26 -22.23
N GLY A 123 -1.52 14.26 -23.10
CA GLY A 123 -1.35 14.06 -24.55
C GLY A 123 -0.06 13.32 -24.91
N GLU A 124 1.06 13.66 -24.27
CA GLU A 124 2.33 12.95 -24.46
C GLU A 124 2.23 11.49 -23.98
N ILE A 125 1.58 11.27 -22.83
CA ILE A 125 1.34 9.92 -22.29
C ILE A 125 0.45 9.12 -23.25
N ALA A 126 -0.61 9.73 -23.79
CA ALA A 126 -1.46 9.10 -24.78
C ALA A 126 -0.68 8.70 -26.05
N LYS A 127 0.26 9.53 -26.51
CA LYS A 127 1.17 9.17 -27.61
C LYS A 127 2.02 7.94 -27.26
N VAL A 128 2.57 7.86 -26.05
CA VAL A 128 3.34 6.67 -25.60
C VAL A 128 2.45 5.42 -25.60
N ILE A 129 1.26 5.50 -25.01
CA ILE A 129 0.31 4.37 -24.92
C ILE A 129 -0.15 3.92 -26.32
N ALA A 130 -0.50 4.87 -27.18
CA ALA A 130 -0.93 4.58 -28.55
C ALA A 130 0.20 3.93 -29.35
N PHE A 131 1.43 4.46 -29.24
CA PHE A 131 2.60 3.90 -29.88
C PHE A 131 2.85 2.47 -29.44
N THR A 132 2.91 2.19 -28.12
CA THR A 132 3.20 0.85 -27.60
C THR A 132 2.08 -0.15 -27.89
N SER A 133 0.82 0.28 -27.88
CA SER A 133 -0.33 -0.56 -28.26
C SER A 133 -0.30 -0.90 -29.75
N LEU A 134 0.03 0.07 -30.61
CA LEU A 134 0.20 -0.16 -32.05
C LEU A 134 1.38 -1.10 -32.31
N THR A 135 2.50 -0.94 -31.60
CA THR A 135 3.67 -1.83 -31.70
C THR A 135 3.25 -3.29 -31.52
N PHE A 136 2.50 -3.58 -30.45
CA PHE A 136 2.02 -4.93 -30.16
C PHE A 136 1.19 -5.50 -31.31
N GLY A 137 0.24 -4.72 -31.84
CA GLY A 137 -0.57 -5.13 -32.99
C GLY A 137 0.26 -5.38 -34.25
N LEU A 138 1.24 -4.53 -34.54
CA LEU A 138 2.13 -4.70 -35.70
C LEU A 138 2.95 -5.99 -35.63
N GLY A 139 3.44 -6.37 -34.44
CA GLY A 139 4.15 -7.64 -34.24
C GLY A 139 3.27 -8.85 -34.51
N GLY A 140 2.04 -8.83 -33.98
CA GLY A 140 1.04 -9.88 -34.24
C GLY A 140 0.67 -10.00 -35.72
N MET A 141 0.46 -8.88 -36.42
CA MET A 141 0.16 -8.87 -37.85
C MET A 141 1.35 -9.32 -38.70
N ALA A 142 2.57 -8.88 -38.37
CA ALA A 142 3.78 -9.24 -39.11
C ALA A 142 4.07 -10.75 -38.98
N LEU A 143 4.09 -11.26 -37.75
CA LEU A 143 4.42 -12.66 -37.49
C LEU A 143 3.26 -13.58 -37.88
N GLY A 144 2.02 -13.22 -37.55
CA GLY A 144 0.83 -13.98 -37.94
C GLY A 144 0.61 -14.00 -39.44
N GLY A 145 0.85 -12.87 -40.13
CA GLY A 145 0.78 -12.80 -41.58
C GLY A 145 1.82 -13.70 -42.26
N LEU A 146 3.06 -13.69 -41.76
CA LEU A 146 4.11 -14.58 -42.27
C LEU A 146 3.77 -16.06 -42.04
N VAL A 147 3.30 -16.41 -40.83
CA VAL A 147 2.98 -17.79 -40.48
C VAL A 147 1.78 -18.31 -41.28
N LEU A 148 0.72 -17.52 -41.51
CA LEU A 148 -0.43 -17.94 -42.33
C LEU A 148 -0.07 -18.16 -43.81
N ILE A 149 0.98 -17.49 -44.31
CA ILE A 149 1.48 -17.72 -45.67
C ILE A 149 2.26 -19.04 -45.75
N LEU A 150 3.11 -19.30 -44.75
CA LEU A 150 4.00 -20.46 -44.72
C LEU A 150 3.30 -21.76 -44.27
N GLU A 151 2.41 -21.67 -43.29
CA GLU A 151 1.70 -22.80 -42.66
C GLU A 151 0.19 -22.45 -42.57
N PRO A 152 -0.54 -22.42 -43.69
CA PRO A 152 -1.95 -22.01 -43.73
C PRO A 152 -2.90 -22.90 -42.91
N GLU A 153 -2.48 -24.13 -42.62
CA GLU A 153 -3.24 -25.13 -41.84
C GLU A 153 -3.11 -24.93 -40.31
N VAL A 154 -2.26 -24.01 -39.85
CA VAL A 154 -1.86 -23.90 -38.44
C VAL A 154 -2.97 -23.47 -37.48
N VAL A 155 -4.05 -22.85 -37.97
CA VAL A 155 -5.13 -22.37 -37.10
C VAL A 155 -6.07 -23.54 -36.82
N PRO A 156 -6.20 -24.02 -35.57
CA PRO A 156 -7.05 -25.15 -35.25
C PRO A 156 -8.49 -24.91 -35.69
N TRP A 157 -9.16 -25.95 -36.19
CA TRP A 157 -10.51 -25.92 -36.78
C TRP A 157 -10.61 -25.14 -38.11
N LEU A 158 -10.07 -23.92 -38.22
CA LEU A 158 -10.15 -23.12 -39.45
C LEU A 158 -9.24 -23.65 -40.57
N GLY A 159 -8.03 -24.12 -40.24
CA GLY A 159 -7.04 -24.59 -41.21
C GLY A 159 -7.51 -25.81 -42.00
N GLU A 160 -8.26 -26.72 -41.36
CA GLU A 160 -8.77 -27.94 -42.00
C GLU A 160 -10.04 -27.71 -42.83
N HIS A 161 -10.87 -26.73 -42.44
CA HIS A 161 -12.17 -26.48 -43.07
C HIS A 161 -12.15 -25.35 -44.10
N THR A 162 -11.04 -24.62 -44.22
CA THR A 162 -10.93 -23.46 -45.12
C THR A 162 -9.85 -23.70 -46.17
N PRO A 163 -10.11 -23.36 -47.45
CA PRO A 163 -9.09 -23.49 -48.50
C PRO A 163 -7.82 -22.70 -48.16
N HIS A 164 -6.64 -23.28 -48.41
CA HIS A 164 -5.34 -22.69 -48.05
C HIS A 164 -5.15 -21.27 -48.59
N TRP A 165 -5.61 -21.02 -49.82
CA TRP A 165 -5.52 -19.69 -50.45
C TRP A 165 -6.23 -18.60 -49.63
N THR A 166 -7.26 -18.94 -48.86
CA THR A 166 -8.00 -17.99 -48.02
C THR A 166 -7.14 -17.55 -46.84
N MET A 167 -6.48 -18.50 -46.16
CA MET A 167 -5.58 -18.20 -45.05
C MET A 167 -4.35 -17.44 -45.53
N GLN A 168 -3.81 -17.80 -46.69
CA GLN A 168 -2.72 -17.06 -47.34
C GLN A 168 -3.13 -15.63 -47.72
N LEU A 169 -4.36 -15.43 -48.24
CA LEU A 169 -4.89 -14.11 -48.57
C LEU A 169 -5.01 -13.23 -47.31
N VAL A 170 -5.50 -13.81 -46.20
CA VAL A 170 -5.51 -13.13 -44.89
C VAL A 170 -4.09 -12.77 -44.46
N GLY A 171 -3.14 -13.70 -44.59
CA GLY A 171 -1.74 -13.45 -44.26
C GLY A 171 -1.13 -12.31 -45.09
N VAL A 172 -1.38 -12.30 -46.40
CA VAL A 172 -0.96 -11.22 -47.31
C VAL A 172 -1.63 -9.90 -46.93
N ALA A 173 -2.91 -9.91 -46.56
CA ALA A 173 -3.62 -8.71 -46.12
C ALA A 173 -3.02 -8.13 -44.82
N LEU A 174 -2.69 -8.97 -43.83
CA LEU A 174 -2.02 -8.54 -42.59
C LEU A 174 -0.64 -7.93 -42.86
N LEU A 175 0.16 -8.57 -43.71
CA LEU A 175 1.45 -8.01 -44.14
C LEU A 175 1.27 -6.73 -44.96
N GLY A 176 0.20 -6.62 -45.75
CA GLY A 176 -0.18 -5.42 -46.48
C GLY A 176 -0.48 -4.25 -45.55
N VAL A 177 -1.13 -4.48 -44.41
CA VAL A 177 -1.35 -3.45 -43.37
C VAL A 177 -0.02 -2.99 -42.77
N VAL A 178 0.87 -3.92 -42.43
CA VAL A 178 2.21 -3.59 -41.90
C VAL A 178 3.02 -2.80 -42.93
N ALA A 179 3.05 -3.24 -44.19
CA ALA A 179 3.73 -2.54 -45.28
C ALA A 179 3.12 -1.14 -45.52
N GLY A 180 1.79 -1.03 -45.50
CA GLY A 180 1.07 0.23 -45.62
C GLY A 180 1.45 1.21 -44.50
N TYR A 181 1.54 0.75 -43.26
CA TYR A 181 2.01 1.55 -42.13
C TYR A 181 3.45 2.06 -42.32
N LEU A 182 4.36 1.20 -42.78
CA LEU A 182 5.75 1.58 -43.05
C LEU A 182 5.86 2.59 -44.20
N LEU A 183 5.11 2.40 -45.27
CA LEU A 183 5.05 3.34 -46.41
C LEU A 183 4.46 4.67 -45.97
N LEU A 184 3.36 4.66 -45.21
CA LEU A 184 2.75 5.87 -44.68
C LEU A 184 3.73 6.65 -43.79
N SER A 185 4.47 5.95 -42.93
CA SER A 185 5.54 6.52 -42.08
C SER A 185 6.72 7.11 -42.89
N ARG A 186 6.86 6.76 -44.18
CA ARG A 186 7.89 7.30 -45.08
C ARG A 186 7.43 8.56 -45.83
N PHE A 187 6.17 8.59 -46.25
CA PHE A 187 5.64 9.59 -47.19
C PHE A 187 4.70 10.63 -46.55
N LEU A 188 4.05 10.29 -45.44
CA LEU A 188 3.07 11.14 -44.76
C LEU A 188 3.51 11.37 -43.30
N PRO A 189 4.31 12.42 -43.02
CA PRO A 189 4.81 12.66 -41.67
C PRO A 189 3.71 13.11 -40.69
N HIS A 190 2.62 13.70 -41.19
CA HIS A 190 1.49 14.15 -40.39
C HIS A 190 0.19 13.95 -41.15
N PHE A 191 -0.88 13.54 -40.46
CA PHE A 191 -2.23 13.53 -41.02
C PHE A 191 -3.23 14.12 -40.02
N HIS A 192 -4.32 14.68 -40.55
CA HIS A 192 -5.42 15.19 -39.72
C HIS A 192 -6.47 14.11 -39.55
N ALA A 193 -6.76 13.73 -38.30
CA ALA A 193 -7.84 12.81 -37.97
C ALA A 193 -8.56 13.29 -36.72
N PHE A 194 -9.89 13.19 -36.71
CA PHE A 194 -10.75 13.61 -35.59
C PHE A 194 -10.49 15.07 -35.12
N GLY A 195 -10.16 15.98 -36.04
CA GLY A 195 -9.84 17.38 -35.72
C GLY A 195 -8.46 17.61 -35.09
N HIS A 196 -7.65 16.56 -34.93
CA HIS A 196 -6.30 16.64 -34.36
C HIS A 196 -5.24 16.31 -35.41
N ARG A 197 -4.06 16.95 -35.29
CA ARG A 197 -2.87 16.62 -36.08
C ARG A 197 -2.16 15.45 -35.40
N ILE A 198 -2.10 14.30 -36.08
CA ILE A 198 -1.40 13.11 -35.63
C ILE A 198 -0.08 13.02 -36.39
N ASP A 199 1.02 12.97 -35.65
CA ASP A 199 2.37 12.84 -36.20
C ASP A 199 2.70 11.34 -36.32
N LEU A 200 3.10 10.85 -37.49
CA LEU A 200 3.55 9.46 -37.64
C LEU A 200 5.02 9.33 -37.20
N PRO A 201 5.44 8.19 -36.65
CA PRO A 201 6.86 7.97 -36.38
C PRO A 201 7.63 7.94 -37.70
N GLY A 202 8.86 8.47 -37.72
CA GLY A 202 9.68 8.43 -38.92
C GLY A 202 9.96 6.99 -39.36
N PHE A 203 10.15 6.77 -40.67
CA PHE A 203 10.35 5.44 -41.27
C PHE A 203 11.30 4.51 -40.50
N ARG A 204 12.48 5.00 -40.09
CA ARG A 204 13.46 4.19 -39.33
C ARG A 204 12.91 3.70 -37.99
N MET A 205 12.12 4.54 -37.33
CA MET A 205 11.48 4.21 -36.05
C MET A 205 10.33 3.23 -36.24
N ALA A 206 9.53 3.39 -37.31
CA ALA A 206 8.48 2.45 -37.67
C ALA A 206 9.05 1.05 -37.98
N CYS A 207 10.16 0.97 -38.74
CA CYS A 207 10.87 -0.29 -38.97
C CYS A 207 11.39 -0.91 -37.67
N ALA A 208 12.02 -0.11 -36.80
CA ALA A 208 12.50 -0.58 -35.50
C ALA A 208 11.35 -1.07 -34.61
N GLN A 209 10.21 -0.37 -34.62
CA GLN A 209 9.00 -0.73 -33.90
C GLN A 209 8.46 -2.08 -34.37
N THR A 210 8.27 -2.28 -35.67
CA THR A 210 7.76 -3.53 -36.23
C THR A 210 8.72 -4.70 -35.99
N ALA A 211 10.03 -4.49 -36.17
CA ALA A 211 11.04 -5.53 -35.95
C ALA A 211 11.07 -5.95 -34.48
N LEU A 212 11.09 -4.98 -33.56
CA LEU A 212 11.06 -5.22 -32.13
C LEU A 212 9.79 -5.97 -31.71
N ALA A 213 8.65 -5.61 -32.29
CA ALA A 213 7.38 -6.27 -32.04
C ALA A 213 7.36 -7.73 -32.49
N THR A 214 7.91 -7.99 -33.67
CA THR A 214 8.03 -9.35 -34.20
C THR A 214 8.92 -10.21 -33.32
N VAL A 215 10.05 -9.65 -32.86
CA VAL A 215 10.98 -10.34 -31.95
C VAL A 215 10.33 -10.62 -30.60
N ASP A 216 9.61 -9.66 -30.02
CA ASP A 216 8.92 -9.83 -28.73
C ASP A 216 7.93 -10.99 -28.73
N VAL A 217 7.06 -11.04 -29.75
CA VAL A 217 6.08 -12.12 -29.88
C VAL A 217 6.78 -13.48 -30.05
N ALA A 218 7.81 -13.55 -30.91
CA ALA A 218 8.56 -14.78 -31.13
C ALA A 218 9.29 -15.24 -29.85
N VAL A 219 9.96 -14.33 -29.15
CA VAL A 219 10.67 -14.62 -27.89
C VAL A 219 9.69 -15.07 -26.81
N THR A 220 8.52 -14.44 -26.71
CA THR A 220 7.49 -14.83 -25.74
C THR A 220 6.93 -16.22 -26.05
N ALA A 221 6.65 -16.54 -27.32
CA ALA A 221 6.23 -17.87 -27.74
C ALA A 221 7.34 -18.92 -27.47
N MET A 222 8.61 -18.55 -27.64
CA MET A 222 9.75 -19.45 -27.39
C MET A 222 9.84 -19.91 -25.93
N ILE A 223 9.41 -19.10 -24.96
CA ILE A 223 9.36 -19.52 -23.54
C ILE A 223 8.48 -20.76 -23.39
N PHE A 224 7.29 -20.74 -24.00
CA PHE A 224 6.37 -21.86 -23.94
C PHE A 224 6.93 -23.03 -24.76
N TYR A 225 7.33 -22.80 -26.01
CA TYR A 225 7.88 -23.86 -26.87
C TYR A 225 9.04 -24.61 -26.23
N ALA A 226 9.94 -23.90 -25.54
CA ALA A 226 11.07 -24.50 -24.83
C ALA A 226 10.64 -25.43 -23.67
N LEU A 227 9.48 -25.18 -23.06
CA LEU A 227 8.93 -25.99 -21.96
C LEU A 227 8.18 -27.24 -22.45
N LEU A 228 7.84 -27.31 -23.74
CA LEU A 228 7.22 -28.49 -24.32
C LEU A 228 8.25 -29.61 -24.52
N PRO A 229 7.83 -30.88 -24.37
CA PRO A 229 8.68 -32.00 -24.77
C PRO A 229 8.91 -31.97 -26.29
N PRO A 230 10.04 -32.50 -26.78
CA PRO A 230 10.27 -32.64 -28.21
C PRO A 230 9.17 -33.51 -28.84
N ALA A 231 8.50 -32.97 -29.86
CA ALA A 231 7.42 -33.66 -30.56
C ALA A 231 7.68 -33.66 -32.08
N GLU A 232 7.45 -34.79 -32.73
CA GLU A 232 7.60 -34.90 -34.18
C GLU A 232 6.55 -34.05 -34.90
N GLY A 233 6.96 -33.32 -35.94
CA GLY A 233 6.07 -32.49 -36.73
C GLY A 233 5.69 -31.12 -36.11
N LEU A 234 6.04 -30.87 -34.84
CA LEU A 234 5.85 -29.56 -34.20
C LEU A 234 7.09 -28.68 -34.39
N SER A 235 7.12 -27.92 -35.48
CA SER A 235 8.15 -26.89 -35.68
C SER A 235 7.83 -25.63 -34.86
N PHE A 236 8.84 -24.81 -34.57
CA PHE A 236 8.62 -23.53 -33.89
C PHE A 236 7.69 -22.59 -34.69
N ALA A 237 7.74 -22.64 -36.03
CA ALA A 237 6.86 -21.85 -36.89
C ALA A 237 5.38 -22.24 -36.69
N ARG A 238 5.09 -23.55 -36.63
CA ARG A 238 3.75 -24.06 -36.31
C ARG A 238 3.32 -23.68 -34.90
N PHE A 239 4.23 -23.83 -33.92
CA PHE A 239 3.94 -23.42 -32.55
C PHE A 239 3.59 -21.93 -32.44
N ILE A 240 4.33 -21.04 -33.12
CA ILE A 240 4.01 -19.61 -33.16
C ILE A 240 2.61 -19.38 -33.72
N GLY A 241 2.22 -20.07 -34.80
CA GLY A 241 0.87 -19.92 -35.37
C GLY A 241 -0.23 -20.33 -34.39
N LEU A 242 -0.05 -21.48 -33.73
CA LEU A 242 -0.95 -21.95 -32.67
C LEU A 242 -1.01 -20.95 -31.51
N TYR A 243 0.15 -20.46 -31.07
CA TYR A 243 0.27 -19.48 -30.00
C TYR A 243 -0.44 -18.16 -30.34
N LEU A 244 -0.23 -17.63 -31.55
CA LEU A 244 -0.87 -16.41 -32.03
C LEU A 244 -2.38 -16.55 -32.15
N ALA A 245 -2.87 -17.69 -32.67
CA ALA A 245 -4.29 -17.98 -32.74
C ALA A 245 -4.92 -18.03 -31.34
N ALA A 246 -4.32 -18.78 -30.42
CA ALA A 246 -4.78 -18.89 -29.04
C ALA A 246 -4.72 -17.56 -28.29
N TYR A 247 -3.64 -16.80 -28.46
CA TYR A 247 -3.46 -15.49 -27.83
C TYR A 247 -4.48 -14.48 -28.34
N THR A 248 -4.74 -14.47 -29.65
CA THR A 248 -5.77 -13.60 -30.26
C THR A 248 -7.16 -13.94 -29.76
N ALA A 249 -7.49 -15.24 -29.65
CA ALA A 249 -8.76 -15.70 -29.06
C ALA A 249 -8.89 -15.26 -27.59
N GLY A 250 -7.83 -15.42 -26.78
CA GLY A 250 -7.79 -14.95 -25.40
C GLY A 250 -7.97 -13.43 -25.28
N LEU A 251 -7.34 -12.66 -26.16
CA LEU A 251 -7.46 -11.21 -26.21
C LEU A 251 -8.88 -10.76 -26.60
N ALA A 252 -9.48 -11.41 -27.61
CA ALA A 252 -10.85 -11.14 -28.05
C ALA A 252 -11.87 -11.42 -26.94
N ALA A 253 -11.64 -12.47 -26.14
CA ALA A 253 -12.50 -12.81 -25.01
C ALA A 253 -12.41 -11.82 -23.83
N ASN A 254 -11.42 -10.93 -23.81
CA ASN A 254 -11.18 -9.96 -22.72
C ASN A 254 -11.10 -10.60 -21.32
N VAL A 255 -10.79 -11.89 -21.24
CA VAL A 255 -10.66 -12.60 -19.97
C VAL A 255 -9.32 -12.25 -19.32
N PRO A 256 -9.29 -11.92 -18.01
CA PRO A 256 -8.05 -11.68 -17.29
C PRO A 256 -7.06 -12.85 -17.42
N GLY A 257 -5.81 -12.55 -17.78
CA GLY A 257 -4.76 -13.55 -18.01
C GLY A 257 -5.04 -14.51 -19.16
N GLY A 258 -6.02 -14.23 -20.03
CA GLY A 258 -6.49 -15.16 -21.07
C GLY A 258 -7.02 -16.49 -20.52
N LEU A 259 -7.27 -16.57 -19.21
CA LEU A 259 -7.60 -17.81 -18.50
C LEU A 259 -8.79 -18.53 -19.15
N GLY A 260 -8.66 -19.83 -19.34
CA GLY A 260 -9.65 -20.68 -20.00
C GLY A 260 -9.55 -20.62 -21.53
N VAL A 261 -9.71 -19.45 -22.16
CA VAL A 261 -9.79 -19.35 -23.63
C VAL A 261 -8.44 -19.60 -24.29
N PHE A 262 -7.37 -18.93 -23.83
CA PHE A 262 -6.02 -19.19 -24.32
C PHE A 262 -5.61 -20.65 -24.04
N ASP A 263 -5.87 -21.11 -22.81
CA ASP A 263 -5.46 -22.44 -22.38
C ASP A 263 -6.15 -23.55 -23.18
N THR A 264 -7.47 -23.42 -23.42
CA THR A 264 -8.23 -24.36 -24.24
C THR A 264 -7.76 -24.34 -25.68
N ALA A 265 -7.52 -23.15 -26.26
CA ALA A 265 -7.07 -23.03 -27.64
C ALA A 265 -5.67 -23.65 -27.84
N ILE A 266 -4.74 -23.46 -26.89
CA ILE A 266 -3.43 -24.12 -26.89
C ILE A 266 -3.59 -25.64 -26.74
N LEU A 267 -4.43 -26.09 -25.82
CA LEU A 267 -4.63 -27.51 -25.56
C LEU A 267 -5.21 -28.24 -26.78
N VAL A 268 -6.22 -27.65 -27.42
CA VAL A 268 -6.79 -28.15 -28.68
C VAL A 268 -5.76 -28.11 -29.81
N GLY A 269 -5.01 -27.02 -29.93
CA GLY A 269 -4.03 -26.84 -31.00
C GLY A 269 -2.82 -27.77 -30.91
N LEU A 270 -2.40 -28.14 -29.69
CA LEU A 270 -1.26 -29.03 -29.45
C LEU A 270 -1.65 -30.50 -29.30
N GLN A 271 -2.94 -30.82 -29.15
CA GLN A 271 -3.43 -32.19 -29.01
C GLN A 271 -2.88 -33.18 -30.07
N PRO A 272 -2.66 -32.79 -31.35
CA PRO A 272 -2.08 -33.70 -32.35
C PRO A 272 -0.60 -34.05 -32.11
N TYR A 273 0.12 -33.27 -31.31
CA TYR A 273 1.58 -33.35 -31.18
C TYR A 273 2.04 -33.79 -29.79
N VAL A 274 1.35 -33.33 -28.74
CA VAL A 274 1.78 -33.47 -27.34
C VAL A 274 0.59 -33.89 -26.49
N SER A 275 0.82 -34.73 -25.49
CA SER A 275 -0.26 -35.19 -24.61
C SER A 275 -0.82 -34.05 -23.75
N ALA A 276 -2.12 -34.08 -23.44
CA ALA A 276 -2.76 -33.04 -22.63
C ALA A 276 -2.07 -32.78 -21.28
N PRO A 277 -1.61 -33.79 -20.50
CA PRO A 277 -0.89 -33.54 -19.25
C PRO A 277 0.43 -32.78 -19.43
N GLU A 278 1.17 -33.04 -20.51
CA GLU A 278 2.42 -32.35 -20.82
C GLU A 278 2.16 -30.90 -21.25
N VAL A 279 1.12 -30.66 -22.06
CA VAL A 279 0.71 -29.29 -22.43
C VAL A 279 0.30 -28.51 -21.19
N ILE A 280 -0.50 -29.09 -20.29
CA ILE A 280 -0.90 -28.46 -19.03
C ILE A 280 0.33 -28.16 -18.17
N SER A 281 1.27 -29.09 -18.08
CA SER A 281 2.52 -28.90 -17.31
C SER A 281 3.35 -27.74 -17.87
N ALA A 282 3.56 -27.70 -19.19
CA ALA A 282 4.28 -26.62 -19.87
C ALA A 282 3.56 -25.27 -19.73
N LEU A 283 2.22 -25.26 -19.82
CA LEU A 283 1.39 -24.08 -19.65
C LEU A 283 1.48 -23.50 -18.23
N LEU A 284 1.43 -24.37 -17.21
CA LEU A 284 1.60 -23.97 -15.81
C LEU A 284 2.98 -23.34 -15.58
N LEU A 285 4.04 -23.95 -16.10
CA LEU A 285 5.39 -23.40 -16.01
C LEU A 285 5.53 -22.08 -16.79
N PHE A 286 4.96 -21.99 -17.98
CA PHE A 286 4.93 -20.76 -18.78
C PHE A 286 4.25 -19.63 -17.99
N ARG A 287 3.09 -19.90 -17.37
CA ARG A 287 2.42 -18.94 -16.48
C ARG A 287 3.29 -18.57 -15.29
N PHE A 288 3.93 -19.55 -14.66
CA PHE A 288 4.81 -19.31 -13.52
C PHE A 288 5.97 -18.35 -13.87
N TYR A 289 6.65 -18.58 -14.98
CA TYR A 289 7.77 -17.75 -15.43
C TYR A 289 7.34 -16.40 -16.01
N TYR A 290 6.36 -16.36 -16.91
CA TYR A 290 6.04 -15.16 -17.67
C TYR A 290 4.98 -14.26 -17.00
N TYR A 291 4.11 -14.82 -16.16
CA TYR A 291 3.02 -14.09 -15.52
C TYR A 291 3.29 -13.88 -14.02
N ILE A 292 3.54 -14.96 -13.26
CA ILE A 292 3.51 -14.93 -11.79
C ILE A 292 4.78 -14.31 -11.19
N ILE A 293 5.96 -14.83 -11.51
CA ILE A 293 7.22 -14.29 -10.98
C ILE A 293 7.35 -12.79 -11.28
N PRO A 294 7.13 -12.33 -12.53
CA PRO A 294 7.19 -10.92 -12.87
C PRO A 294 6.14 -10.11 -12.12
N LEU A 295 4.93 -10.63 -11.90
CA LEU A 295 3.85 -9.92 -11.19
C LEU A 295 4.26 -9.52 -9.77
N PHE A 296 4.89 -10.42 -9.02
CA PHE A 296 5.40 -10.08 -7.69
C PHE A 296 6.49 -9.02 -7.75
N LEU A 297 7.44 -9.16 -8.69
CA LEU A 297 8.52 -8.20 -8.86
C LEU A 297 7.97 -6.82 -9.25
N ALA A 298 7.03 -6.77 -10.19
CA ALA A 298 6.36 -5.56 -10.64
C ALA A 298 5.56 -4.90 -9.51
N GLY A 299 4.85 -5.69 -8.70
CA GLY A 299 4.12 -5.22 -7.53
C GLY A 299 5.06 -4.60 -6.49
N ALA A 300 6.18 -5.25 -6.18
CA ALA A 300 7.20 -4.73 -5.26
C ALA A 300 7.84 -3.45 -5.79
N LEU A 301 8.19 -3.41 -7.08
CA LEU A 301 8.76 -2.23 -7.74
C LEU A 301 7.76 -1.07 -7.79
N PHE A 302 6.49 -1.34 -8.10
CA PHE A 302 5.43 -0.33 -8.12
C PHE A 302 5.16 0.23 -6.72
N ALA A 303 5.09 -0.63 -5.70
CA ALA A 303 4.97 -0.21 -4.31
C ALA A 303 6.17 0.64 -3.87
N GLY A 304 7.39 0.21 -4.21
CA GLY A 304 8.62 0.97 -3.95
C GLY A 304 8.63 2.33 -4.64
N PHE A 305 8.15 2.40 -5.88
CA PHE A 305 7.97 3.65 -6.61
C PHE A 305 6.98 4.60 -5.93
N GLU A 306 5.82 4.11 -5.52
CA GLU A 306 4.81 4.92 -4.82
C GLU A 306 5.34 5.44 -3.48
N LEU A 307 6.07 4.61 -2.72
CA LEU A 307 6.72 5.03 -1.49
C LEU A 307 7.77 6.12 -1.75
N ASN A 308 8.61 5.94 -2.77
CA ASN A 308 9.65 6.91 -3.10
C ASN A 308 9.09 8.23 -3.65
N GLN A 309 8.04 8.17 -4.47
CA GLN A 309 7.40 9.38 -4.99
C GLN A 309 6.75 10.17 -3.87
N ARG A 310 6.11 9.51 -2.89
CA ARG A 310 5.58 10.18 -1.71
C ARG A 310 6.70 10.86 -0.93
N ARG A 311 7.85 10.20 -0.74
CA ARG A 311 9.04 10.83 -0.12
C ARG A 311 9.50 12.08 -0.88
N HIS A 312 9.54 12.05 -2.22
CA HIS A 312 9.99 13.19 -3.04
C HIS A 312 8.96 14.33 -3.13
N LEU A 313 7.66 14.03 -3.11
CA LEU A 313 6.61 15.06 -3.02
C LEU A 313 6.62 15.72 -1.64
N LEU A 314 6.91 14.93 -0.59
CA LEU A 314 7.10 15.42 0.77
C LEU A 314 8.40 16.21 0.94
N SER A 315 9.42 16.02 0.09
CA SER A 315 10.67 16.81 0.12
C SER A 315 10.65 18.08 -0.74
N ARG A 316 9.70 18.20 -1.69
CA ARG A 316 9.47 19.42 -2.48
C ARG A 316 8.55 20.43 -1.80
N ILE A 317 7.75 19.96 -0.85
CA ILE A 317 7.21 20.81 0.21
C ILE A 317 8.41 20.97 1.17
N GLY A 318 8.88 22.20 1.37
CA GLY A 318 10.20 22.47 1.95
C GLY A 318 10.48 21.75 3.29
N PRO A 319 11.75 21.76 3.75
CA PRO A 319 12.17 21.07 4.98
C PRO A 319 11.46 21.50 6.27
N GLU A 320 10.58 22.52 6.20
CA GLU A 320 9.90 23.14 7.34
C GLU A 320 8.51 22.58 7.65
N THR A 321 8.00 21.59 6.93
CA THR A 321 6.79 20.89 7.42
C THR A 321 7.00 19.39 7.44
N ARG A 322 7.17 18.88 8.67
CA ARG A 322 7.05 17.48 9.11
C ARG A 322 5.66 16.89 8.79
N VAL A 323 5.21 16.96 7.53
CA VAL A 323 4.04 16.23 7.03
C VAL A 323 4.36 14.74 6.92
N ALA A 324 5.65 14.36 6.86
CA ALA A 324 6.11 12.99 7.03
C ALA A 324 5.65 12.40 8.38
N ASP A 325 5.77 13.15 9.48
CA ASP A 325 5.20 12.72 10.76
C ASP A 325 3.68 12.60 10.68
N SER A 326 2.97 13.37 9.85
CA SER A 326 1.49 13.40 9.79
C SER A 326 0.85 12.12 9.20
N LEU A 327 1.51 11.45 8.25
CA LEU A 327 0.94 10.34 7.48
C LEU A 327 1.56 8.97 7.79
N GLU A 328 2.74 8.93 8.42
CA GLU A 328 3.41 7.67 8.78
C GLU A 328 2.59 6.81 9.75
N GLY A 329 2.03 7.42 10.80
CA GLY A 329 1.16 6.74 11.76
C GLY A 329 -0.09 6.11 11.11
N PRO A 330 -0.88 6.86 10.33
CA PRO A 330 -2.07 6.32 9.66
C PRO A 330 -1.82 5.25 8.60
N VAL A 331 -0.72 5.35 7.84
CA VAL A 331 -0.37 4.33 6.83
C VAL A 331 0.06 3.04 7.50
N LEU A 332 0.93 3.10 8.52
CA LEU A 332 1.35 1.92 9.28
C LEU A 332 0.17 1.31 10.03
N ALA A 333 -0.70 2.12 10.62
CA ALA A 333 -1.94 1.67 11.21
C ALA A 333 -2.83 0.95 10.20
N GLY A 334 -2.98 1.51 8.98
CA GLY A 334 -3.74 0.87 7.91
C GLY A 334 -3.14 -0.48 7.49
N LEU A 335 -1.83 -0.55 7.32
CA LEU A 335 -1.12 -1.79 6.97
C LEU A 335 -1.20 -2.84 8.10
N SER A 336 -1.03 -2.43 9.36
CA SER A 336 -1.22 -3.30 10.52
C SER A 336 -2.67 -3.76 10.66
N GLY A 337 -3.63 -2.92 10.29
CA GLY A 337 -5.06 -3.29 10.24
C GLY A 337 -5.34 -4.34 9.16
N ILE A 338 -4.78 -4.17 7.97
CA ILE A 338 -4.87 -5.16 6.87
C ILE A 338 -4.20 -6.47 7.28
N ALA A 339 -3.03 -6.42 7.93
CA ALA A 339 -2.35 -7.58 8.46
C ALA A 339 -3.18 -8.30 9.55
N GLY A 340 -3.85 -7.55 10.43
CA GLY A 340 -4.78 -8.09 11.42
C GLY A 340 -6.00 -8.77 10.78
N ALA A 341 -6.58 -8.17 9.75
CA ALA A 341 -7.67 -8.78 8.98
C ALA A 341 -7.20 -10.05 8.24
N ALA A 342 -6.02 -10.02 7.62
CA ALA A 342 -5.43 -11.19 6.98
C ALA A 342 -5.22 -12.34 7.98
N LEU A 343 -4.74 -12.04 9.20
CA LEU A 343 -4.57 -13.06 10.25
C LEU A 343 -5.90 -13.64 10.73
N LEU A 344 -6.99 -12.87 10.74
CA LEU A 344 -8.34 -13.37 11.00
C LEU A 344 -8.83 -14.33 9.91
N PHE A 345 -8.58 -13.99 8.65
CA PHE A 345 -8.91 -14.86 7.51
C PHE A 345 -8.07 -16.15 7.52
N ILE A 346 -6.78 -16.05 7.80
CA ILE A 346 -5.90 -17.22 7.99
C ILE A 346 -6.39 -18.04 9.19
N GLY A 347 -6.77 -17.40 10.29
CA GLY A 347 -7.37 -18.04 11.46
C GLY A 347 -8.69 -18.77 11.19
N ALA A 348 -9.39 -18.41 10.12
CA ALA A 348 -10.67 -18.99 9.72
C ALA A 348 -10.55 -20.18 8.74
N LEU A 349 -9.36 -20.40 8.17
CA LEU A 349 -9.09 -21.54 7.29
C LEU A 349 -8.65 -22.76 8.12
N PRO A 350 -9.21 -23.97 7.87
CA PRO A 350 -8.80 -25.20 8.54
C PRO A 350 -7.31 -25.53 8.32
N ALA A 351 -6.60 -25.92 9.37
CA ALA A 351 -5.16 -26.28 9.37
C ALA A 351 -4.95 -27.80 9.45
N ARG A 352 -5.99 -28.59 9.18
CA ARG A 352 -5.87 -30.04 8.99
C ARG A 352 -4.87 -30.29 7.85
N GLY A 353 -3.86 -31.12 8.11
CA GLY A 353 -2.77 -31.41 7.16
C GLY A 353 -1.60 -30.40 7.16
N SER A 354 -1.60 -29.40 8.06
CA SER A 354 -0.44 -28.49 8.21
C SER A 354 0.79 -29.21 8.74
N ARG A 355 1.99 -28.69 8.43
CA ARG A 355 3.27 -29.21 8.97
C ARG A 355 3.28 -29.25 10.51
N LEU A 356 2.52 -28.37 11.16
CA LEU A 356 2.33 -28.35 12.61
C LEU A 356 1.52 -29.55 13.12
N ALA A 357 0.47 -29.96 12.41
CA ALA A 357 -0.33 -31.13 12.77
C ALA A 357 0.51 -32.43 12.71
N LEU A 358 1.41 -32.50 11.73
CA LEU A 358 2.33 -33.64 11.53
C LEU A 358 3.44 -33.74 12.59
N TRP A 359 3.96 -32.60 13.08
CA TRP A 359 5.10 -32.58 14.00
C TRP A 359 4.71 -32.39 15.47
N ALA A 360 3.65 -31.64 15.76
CA ALA A 360 3.22 -31.27 17.11
C ALA A 360 1.81 -31.77 17.46
N GLY A 361 1.17 -32.54 16.57
CA GLY A 361 -0.16 -33.12 16.74
C GLY A 361 -1.31 -32.19 16.38
N GLU A 362 -2.50 -32.78 16.20
CA GLU A 362 -3.74 -32.06 15.82
C GLU A 362 -4.12 -30.97 16.84
N TRP A 363 -3.79 -31.17 18.11
CA TRP A 363 -3.98 -30.20 19.19
C TRP A 363 -3.22 -28.89 18.98
N ALA A 364 -1.99 -28.96 18.46
CA ALA A 364 -1.20 -27.77 18.15
C ALA A 364 -1.77 -27.03 16.92
N ALA A 365 -2.29 -27.77 15.95
CA ALA A 365 -2.96 -27.20 14.78
C ALA A 365 -4.24 -26.44 15.18
N LEU A 366 -5.08 -27.02 16.05
CA LEU A 366 -6.29 -26.35 16.58
C LEU A 366 -5.93 -25.08 17.37
N ALA A 367 -4.94 -25.15 18.26
CA ALA A 367 -4.46 -23.98 19.01
C ALA A 367 -3.96 -22.85 18.09
N SER A 368 -3.38 -23.18 16.93
CA SER A 368 -2.89 -22.19 15.96
C SER A 368 -4.00 -21.38 15.27
N HIS A 369 -5.19 -21.95 15.06
CA HIS A 369 -6.35 -21.23 14.52
C HIS A 369 -6.84 -20.16 15.49
N PHE A 370 -7.03 -20.60 16.75
CA PHE A 370 -7.45 -19.74 17.82
C PHE A 370 -6.44 -18.62 18.04
N ALA A 371 -5.14 -18.95 18.07
CA ALA A 371 -4.06 -17.99 18.20
C ALA A 371 -4.06 -16.96 17.05
N ALA A 372 -4.16 -17.39 15.78
CA ALA A 372 -4.25 -16.49 14.63
C ALA A 372 -5.44 -15.53 14.74
N SER A 373 -6.60 -16.03 15.16
CA SER A 373 -7.82 -15.24 15.29
C SER A 373 -7.76 -14.21 16.43
N VAL A 374 -7.21 -14.59 17.58
CA VAL A 374 -7.01 -13.68 18.72
C VAL A 374 -5.96 -12.62 18.40
N ILE A 375 -4.80 -13.03 17.84
CA ILE A 375 -3.73 -12.10 17.45
C ILE A 375 -4.25 -11.11 16.39
N GLY A 376 -5.02 -11.58 15.40
CA GLY A 376 -5.59 -10.73 14.35
C GLY A 376 -6.57 -9.69 14.91
N SER A 377 -7.42 -10.10 15.86
CA SER A 377 -8.36 -9.20 16.56
C SER A 377 -7.62 -8.13 17.38
N LEU A 378 -6.61 -8.54 18.15
CA LEU A 378 -5.79 -7.63 18.95
C LEU A 378 -4.97 -6.69 18.06
N LEU A 379 -4.52 -7.15 16.90
CA LEU A 379 -3.76 -6.35 15.95
C LEU A 379 -4.63 -5.30 15.26
N LEU A 380 -5.91 -5.58 14.98
CA LEU A 380 -6.89 -4.57 14.54
C LEU A 380 -7.10 -3.48 15.60
N VAL A 381 -7.17 -3.87 16.87
CA VAL A 381 -7.31 -2.91 17.97
C VAL A 381 -6.02 -2.09 18.14
N ALA A 382 -4.85 -2.72 18.03
CA ALA A 382 -3.56 -2.03 18.02
C ALA A 382 -3.44 -1.05 16.84
N ALA A 383 -3.87 -1.45 15.64
CA ALA A 383 -3.95 -0.58 14.46
C ALA A 383 -4.82 0.66 14.71
N TYR A 384 -5.97 0.50 15.38
CA TYR A 384 -6.77 1.65 15.80
C TYR A 384 -6.04 2.55 16.81
N GLY A 385 -5.29 1.97 17.76
CA GLY A 385 -4.43 2.73 18.67
C GLY A 385 -3.28 3.46 17.99
N MET A 386 -2.75 2.89 16.90
CA MET A 386 -1.72 3.51 16.06
C MET A 386 -2.25 4.73 15.30
N LEU A 387 -3.51 4.71 14.83
CA LEU A 387 -4.17 5.90 14.26
C LEU A 387 -4.19 7.08 15.25
N ARG A 388 -4.18 6.78 16.55
CA ARG A 388 -4.14 7.76 17.65
C ARG A 388 -2.73 8.05 18.17
N ARG A 389 -1.69 7.54 17.47
CA ARG A 389 -0.25 7.73 17.76
C ARG A 389 0.20 7.25 19.14
N LEU A 390 -0.41 6.16 19.63
CA LEU A 390 -0.14 5.64 20.97
C LEU A 390 1.12 4.78 21.04
N ARG A 391 2.03 5.06 21.99
CA ARG A 391 3.26 4.27 22.20
C ARG A 391 3.01 2.80 22.49
N ILE A 392 2.01 2.51 23.33
CA ILE A 392 1.68 1.12 23.66
C ILE A 392 1.13 0.35 22.47
N ALA A 393 0.38 1.02 21.58
CA ALA A 393 -0.16 0.42 20.37
C ALA A 393 0.95 0.07 19.37
N TRP A 394 1.98 0.92 19.28
CA TRP A 394 3.20 0.64 18.51
C TRP A 394 3.94 -0.60 19.06
N ALA A 395 4.24 -0.62 20.36
CA ALA A 395 4.95 -1.74 20.99
C ALA A 395 4.16 -3.05 20.91
N SER A 396 2.86 -3.02 21.22
CA SER A 396 2.00 -4.20 21.09
C SER A 396 1.85 -4.63 19.63
N GLY A 397 1.80 -3.69 18.69
CA GLY A 397 1.71 -3.99 17.25
C GLY A 397 2.93 -4.75 16.74
N ILE A 398 4.14 -4.38 17.15
CA ILE A 398 5.38 -5.10 16.81
C ILE A 398 5.31 -6.54 17.32
N VAL A 399 4.95 -6.72 18.59
CA VAL A 399 4.85 -8.06 19.21
C VAL A 399 3.78 -8.91 18.50
N LEU A 400 2.60 -8.34 18.25
CA LEU A 400 1.50 -9.04 17.58
C LEU A 400 1.84 -9.39 16.12
N LEU A 401 2.56 -8.52 15.39
CA LEU A 401 3.03 -8.81 14.04
C LEU A 401 4.07 -9.93 14.03
N LEU A 402 5.03 -9.92 14.97
CA LEU A 402 6.01 -11.01 15.10
C LEU A 402 5.33 -12.34 15.44
N LEU A 403 4.40 -12.34 16.40
CA LEU A 403 3.60 -13.52 16.74
C LEU A 403 2.75 -13.99 15.56
N GLY A 404 2.14 -13.08 14.79
CA GLY A 404 1.42 -13.40 13.56
C GLY A 404 2.31 -14.06 12.50
N GLY A 405 3.54 -13.57 12.34
CA GLY A 405 4.54 -14.18 11.45
C GLY A 405 4.97 -15.57 11.90
N VAL A 406 5.16 -15.79 13.21
CA VAL A 406 5.46 -17.11 13.79
C VAL A 406 4.29 -18.07 13.56
N VAL A 407 3.05 -17.65 13.82
CA VAL A 407 1.86 -18.48 13.60
C VAL A 407 1.71 -18.85 12.12
N ALA A 408 1.90 -17.90 11.20
CA ALA A 408 1.87 -18.17 9.76
C ALA A 408 2.97 -19.18 9.35
N LEU A 409 4.19 -19.02 9.88
CA LEU A 409 5.31 -19.93 9.61
C LEU A 409 5.03 -21.35 10.11
N LEU A 410 4.54 -21.46 11.36
CA LEU A 410 4.21 -22.74 12.00
C LEU A 410 3.10 -23.47 11.25
N ARG A 411 2.10 -22.74 10.75
CA ARG A 411 1.00 -23.29 9.94
C ARG A 411 1.44 -23.75 8.55
N GLY A 412 2.67 -23.44 8.13
CA GLY A 412 3.16 -23.76 6.80
C GLY A 412 2.58 -22.86 5.71
N GLU A 413 2.11 -21.67 6.08
CA GLU A 413 1.72 -20.65 5.11
C GLU A 413 2.92 -20.27 4.24
N PRO A 414 2.68 -19.79 3.00
CA PRO A 414 3.76 -19.37 2.13
C PRO A 414 4.72 -18.38 2.82
N TRP A 415 6.02 -18.56 2.61
CA TRP A 415 7.07 -17.79 3.29
C TRP A 415 6.90 -16.27 3.14
N PHE A 416 6.29 -15.80 2.06
CA PHE A 416 6.01 -14.38 1.83
C PHE A 416 4.95 -13.81 2.78
N ILE A 417 4.03 -14.63 3.30
CA ILE A 417 3.04 -14.21 4.31
C ILE A 417 3.78 -13.93 5.62
N SER A 418 4.52 -14.92 6.15
CA SER A 418 5.32 -14.76 7.37
C SER A 418 6.38 -13.69 7.22
N GLY A 419 7.03 -13.61 6.05
CA GLY A 419 7.98 -12.56 5.69
C GLY A 419 7.34 -11.18 5.65
N GLY A 420 6.09 -11.06 5.19
CA GLY A 420 5.32 -9.82 5.19
C GLY A 420 5.03 -9.31 6.61
N PHE A 421 4.66 -10.20 7.54
CA PHE A 421 4.48 -9.86 8.96
C PHE A 421 5.78 -9.38 9.60
N ILE A 422 6.90 -10.06 9.34
CA ILE A 422 8.23 -9.69 9.86
C ILE A 422 8.70 -8.36 9.27
N ALA A 423 8.53 -8.17 7.95
CA ALA A 423 8.91 -6.94 7.26
C ALA A 423 8.10 -5.74 7.77
N LEU A 424 6.79 -5.91 7.97
CA LEU A 424 5.92 -4.87 8.52
C LEU A 424 6.29 -4.54 9.98
N SER A 425 6.68 -5.54 10.77
CA SER A 425 7.20 -5.35 12.13
C SER A 425 8.51 -4.54 12.13
N GLY A 426 9.46 -4.87 11.24
CA GLY A 426 10.70 -4.12 11.08
C GLY A 426 10.45 -2.67 10.63
N LEU A 427 9.56 -2.47 9.66
CA LEU A 427 9.15 -1.15 9.20
C LEU A 427 8.54 -0.31 10.34
N LEU A 428 7.68 -0.94 11.15
CA LEU A 428 7.05 -0.31 12.31
C LEU A 428 8.09 0.03 13.41
N ALA A 429 9.09 -0.83 13.64
CA ALA A 429 10.17 -0.60 14.59
C ALA A 429 11.09 0.57 14.20
N CYS A 430 11.34 0.76 12.90
CA CYS A 430 12.15 1.89 12.40
C CYS A 430 11.51 3.26 12.65
N ILE A 431 10.19 3.33 12.89
CA ILE A 431 9.42 4.58 12.93
C ILE A 431 8.91 4.84 14.37
N ARG A 432 9.76 4.62 15.37
CA ARG A 432 9.43 4.82 16.79
C ARG A 432 9.01 6.27 17.12
N THR A 433 9.56 7.25 16.40
CA THR A 433 9.38 8.67 16.69
C THR A 433 7.98 9.20 16.31
N ALA A 434 7.25 8.51 15.43
CA ALA A 434 5.90 8.88 15.04
C ALA A 434 4.83 8.61 16.13
N PHE A 435 5.15 7.76 17.12
CA PHE A 435 4.27 7.35 18.20
C PHE A 435 4.71 7.99 19.52
N TYR A 436 4.24 9.21 19.79
CA TYR A 436 4.67 10.00 20.95
C TYR A 436 3.60 10.11 22.06
N ARG A 437 2.37 9.61 21.84
CA ARG A 437 1.25 9.82 22.75
C ARG A 437 1.12 8.66 23.73
N ASP A 438 1.03 8.95 25.03
CA ASP A 438 0.82 7.92 26.05
C ASP A 438 -0.67 7.52 26.13
N ALA A 439 -0.93 6.22 26.34
CA ALA A 439 -2.27 5.67 26.48
C ALA A 439 -2.69 5.67 27.95
N ARG A 440 -3.98 5.54 28.26
CA ARG A 440 -4.46 5.47 29.66
C ARG A 440 -3.74 4.43 30.51
N LEU A 441 -3.41 3.27 29.95
CA LEU A 441 -2.72 2.19 30.66
C LEU A 441 -1.30 2.58 31.13
N THR A 442 -0.64 3.52 30.45
CA THR A 442 0.74 3.94 30.72
C THR A 442 0.83 5.36 31.31
N GLY A 443 -0.15 6.21 31.03
CA GLY A 443 -0.19 7.61 31.46
C GLY A 443 -1.05 7.89 32.68
N GLU A 444 -2.00 7.02 33.06
CA GLU A 444 -2.79 7.18 34.28
C GLU A 444 -2.33 6.16 35.34
N PRO A 445 -2.19 6.53 36.63
CA PRO A 445 -1.94 5.54 37.69
C PRO A 445 -3.05 4.48 37.69
N LEU A 446 -2.70 3.25 38.07
CA LEU A 446 -3.62 2.10 38.10
C LEU A 446 -4.85 2.43 38.95
N SER A 447 -5.91 2.89 38.28
CA SER A 447 -7.19 3.23 38.88
C SER A 447 -8.19 2.13 38.58
N ALA A 448 -9.30 2.07 39.31
CA ALA A 448 -10.39 1.13 39.02
C ALA A 448 -10.87 1.21 37.55
N ALA A 449 -10.70 2.37 36.90
CA ALA A 449 -11.04 2.59 35.50
C ALA A 449 -10.08 1.93 34.48
N THR A 450 -8.84 1.60 34.84
CA THR A 450 -7.86 0.89 33.99
C THR A 450 -7.72 -0.58 34.37
N LEU A 451 -7.87 -0.91 35.67
CA LEU A 451 -7.90 -2.29 36.16
C LEU A 451 -9.09 -3.09 35.64
N LEU A 452 -10.29 -2.49 35.63
CA LEU A 452 -11.50 -3.18 35.18
C LEU A 452 -11.41 -3.66 33.70
N PRO A 453 -11.05 -2.81 32.71
CA PRO A 453 -10.82 -3.28 31.34
C PRO A 453 -9.72 -4.33 31.21
N LEU A 454 -8.65 -4.25 32.00
CA LEU A 454 -7.55 -5.22 31.96
C LEU A 454 -8.02 -6.61 32.43
N VAL A 455 -8.73 -6.66 33.55
CA VAL A 455 -9.32 -7.90 34.11
C VAL A 455 -10.39 -8.45 33.17
N VAL A 456 -11.23 -7.60 32.60
CA VAL A 456 -12.26 -8.01 31.62
C VAL A 456 -11.63 -8.57 30.34
N THR A 457 -10.56 -7.96 29.82
CA THR A 457 -9.86 -8.45 28.62
C THR A 457 -9.23 -9.81 28.87
N LEU A 458 -8.53 -9.96 30.01
CA LEU A 458 -7.88 -11.22 30.39
C LEU A 458 -8.93 -12.32 30.66
N GLY A 459 -10.00 -12.00 31.40
CA GLY A 459 -11.09 -12.92 31.69
C GLY A 459 -11.83 -13.37 30.44
N ALA A 460 -12.12 -12.46 29.51
CA ALA A 460 -12.75 -12.77 28.22
C ALA A 460 -11.84 -13.63 27.32
N ALA A 461 -10.54 -13.34 27.27
CA ALA A 461 -9.58 -14.13 26.49
C ALA A 461 -9.45 -15.56 27.04
N LEU A 462 -9.34 -15.72 28.37
CA LEU A 462 -9.24 -17.03 29.01
C LEU A 462 -10.53 -17.85 28.88
N THR A 463 -11.70 -17.22 28.96
CA THR A 463 -12.99 -17.90 28.74
C THR A 463 -13.18 -18.30 27.28
N LEU A 464 -12.84 -17.45 26.32
CA LEU A 464 -12.86 -17.81 24.89
C LEU A 464 -11.89 -18.96 24.58
N ALA A 465 -10.69 -18.95 25.16
CA ALA A 465 -9.73 -20.04 25.00
C ALA A 465 -10.31 -21.36 25.55
N ARG A 466 -10.88 -21.32 26.77
CA ARG A 466 -11.52 -22.50 27.39
C ARG A 466 -12.69 -23.05 26.58
N ILE A 467 -13.47 -22.19 25.91
CA ILE A 467 -14.59 -22.59 25.05
C ILE A 467 -14.08 -23.16 23.72
N ALA A 468 -13.02 -22.58 23.15
CA ALA A 468 -12.39 -23.06 21.91
C ALA A 468 -11.77 -24.47 22.04
N TRP A 469 -11.60 -24.99 23.26
CA TRP A 469 -11.13 -26.36 23.50
C TRP A 469 -12.26 -27.41 23.63
N ARG A 470 -13.54 -27.04 23.45
CA ARG A 470 -14.66 -27.98 23.58
C ARG A 470 -15.17 -28.41 22.20
N GLU A 471 -15.34 -29.71 21.98
CA GLU A 471 -16.10 -30.20 20.83
C GLU A 471 -17.59 -29.86 20.97
N PRO A 472 -18.32 -29.55 19.88
CA PRO A 472 -17.91 -29.63 18.46
C PRO A 472 -17.27 -28.35 17.88
N VAL A 473 -17.05 -27.31 18.69
CA VAL A 473 -16.61 -25.97 18.23
C VAL A 473 -15.09 -25.78 18.20
N ALA A 474 -14.32 -26.84 18.49
CA ALA A 474 -12.87 -26.76 18.57
C ALA A 474 -12.19 -26.43 17.23
N GLU A 475 -12.82 -26.79 16.11
CA GLU A 475 -12.28 -26.56 14.76
C GLU A 475 -12.63 -25.18 14.18
N GLU A 476 -13.50 -24.44 14.86
CA GLU A 476 -14.06 -23.21 14.35
C GLU A 476 -13.37 -21.99 14.99
N PRO A 477 -13.10 -20.91 14.23
CA PRO A 477 -12.60 -19.69 14.83
C PRO A 477 -13.64 -19.13 15.81
N TRP A 478 -13.19 -18.57 16.93
CA TRP A 478 -14.09 -18.13 18.01
C TRP A 478 -15.22 -17.18 17.54
N TRP A 479 -14.98 -16.37 16.50
CA TRP A 479 -16.00 -15.46 15.96
C TRP A 479 -17.05 -16.17 15.09
N ALA A 480 -16.77 -17.36 14.56
CA ALA A 480 -17.73 -18.17 13.77
C ALA A 480 -18.67 -18.97 14.67
N VAL A 481 -18.23 -19.32 15.89
CA VAL A 481 -18.99 -20.10 16.89
C VAL A 481 -20.43 -19.61 17.11
N PRO A 482 -20.74 -18.30 17.19
CA PRO A 482 -22.11 -17.82 17.33
C PRO A 482 -23.02 -18.09 16.12
N PHE A 483 -22.46 -18.36 14.94
CA PHE A 483 -23.17 -18.48 13.67
C PHE A 483 -23.39 -19.94 13.23
N LEU A 484 -22.77 -20.91 13.89
CA LEU A 484 -22.98 -22.33 13.60
C LEU A 484 -24.37 -22.79 14.04
N ALA A 485 -25.04 -23.58 13.18
CA ALA A 485 -26.41 -24.05 13.41
C ALA A 485 -26.54 -24.97 14.63
N GLU A 486 -25.49 -25.73 14.95
CA GLU A 486 -25.49 -26.76 16.00
C GLU A 486 -25.11 -26.23 17.40
N THR A 487 -24.73 -24.95 17.51
CA THR A 487 -24.25 -24.38 18.77
C THR A 487 -25.41 -24.03 19.71
N PRO A 488 -25.38 -24.45 20.99
CA PRO A 488 -26.38 -24.04 21.97
C PRO A 488 -26.46 -22.52 22.10
N HIS A 489 -27.68 -21.97 22.22
CA HIS A 489 -27.92 -20.52 22.32
C HIS A 489 -27.10 -19.84 23.45
N THR A 490 -26.91 -20.54 24.57
CA THR A 490 -26.10 -20.08 25.71
C THR A 490 -24.62 -19.94 25.36
N LEU A 491 -24.08 -20.85 24.54
CA LEU A 491 -22.69 -20.80 24.07
C LEU A 491 -22.50 -19.69 23.03
N ARG A 492 -23.47 -19.51 22.11
CA ARG A 492 -23.50 -18.39 21.16
C ARG A 492 -23.45 -17.04 21.89
N PHE A 493 -24.29 -16.89 22.92
CA PHE A 493 -24.33 -15.69 23.74
C PHE A 493 -23.02 -15.48 24.51
N ALA A 494 -22.47 -16.53 25.15
CA ALA A 494 -21.22 -16.43 25.90
C ALA A 494 -20.02 -16.02 25.03
N VAL A 495 -19.88 -16.62 23.85
CA VAL A 495 -18.80 -16.30 22.90
C VAL A 495 -18.97 -14.90 22.31
N GLY A 496 -20.20 -14.54 21.91
CA GLY A 496 -20.50 -13.19 21.43
C GLY A 496 -20.23 -12.12 22.50
N LEU A 497 -20.66 -12.37 23.74
CA LEU A 497 -20.44 -11.45 24.86
C LEU A 497 -18.96 -11.30 25.20
N CYS A 498 -18.21 -12.40 25.31
CA CYS A 498 -16.77 -12.34 25.57
C CYS A 498 -16.01 -11.64 24.43
N GLY A 499 -16.37 -11.87 23.17
CA GLY A 499 -15.79 -11.16 22.02
C GLY A 499 -16.03 -9.65 22.07
N VAL A 500 -17.27 -9.24 22.34
CA VAL A 500 -17.64 -7.82 22.48
C VAL A 500 -16.92 -7.19 23.67
N LEU A 501 -16.89 -7.85 24.82
CA LEU A 501 -16.21 -7.36 26.02
C LEU A 501 -14.70 -7.22 25.81
N LEU A 502 -14.06 -8.17 25.12
CA LEU A 502 -12.64 -8.13 24.77
C LEU A 502 -12.32 -6.93 23.88
N LEU A 503 -13.12 -6.70 22.83
CA LEU A 503 -12.94 -5.57 21.92
C LEU A 503 -13.19 -4.23 22.61
N VAL A 504 -14.28 -4.10 23.37
CA VAL A 504 -14.64 -2.87 24.10
C VAL A 504 -13.61 -2.53 25.17
N ALA A 505 -13.13 -3.53 25.91
CA ALA A 505 -12.12 -3.33 26.95
C ALA A 505 -10.76 -2.93 26.35
N ALA A 506 -10.32 -3.59 25.28
CA ALA A 506 -9.10 -3.24 24.56
C ALA A 506 -9.18 -1.82 23.94
N LEU A 507 -10.33 -1.44 23.35
CA LEU A 507 -10.57 -0.07 22.86
C LEU A 507 -10.58 0.98 23.97
N ARG A 508 -11.02 0.63 25.18
CA ARG A 508 -10.97 1.54 26.35
C ARG A 508 -9.54 1.74 26.86
N LEU A 509 -8.71 0.70 26.87
CA LEU A 509 -7.31 0.76 27.28
C LEU A 509 -6.45 1.60 26.31
N LEU A 510 -6.81 1.59 25.02
CA LEU A 510 -6.18 2.38 23.97
C LEU A 510 -6.79 3.79 23.79
N ARG A 511 -7.55 4.31 24.76
CA ARG A 511 -7.93 5.73 24.72
C ARG A 511 -6.72 6.60 25.13
N PRO A 512 -6.52 7.78 24.51
CA PRO A 512 -5.48 8.71 24.95
C PRO A 512 -5.69 9.10 26.42
N ALA A 513 -4.60 9.16 27.19
CA ALA A 513 -4.64 9.69 28.55
C ALA A 513 -5.13 11.15 28.53
N ARG A 514 -5.98 11.53 29.50
CA ARG A 514 -6.50 12.90 29.61
C ARG A 514 -5.71 13.64 30.69
N LEU A 515 -5.02 14.72 30.34
CA LEU A 515 -4.68 15.71 31.35
C LEU A 515 -5.96 16.44 31.74
N ARG A 516 -6.27 16.39 33.03
CA ARG A 516 -7.27 17.29 33.60
C ARG A 516 -6.55 18.57 33.99
N PRO A 517 -7.07 19.75 33.59
CA PRO A 517 -6.57 20.99 34.15
C PRO A 517 -6.77 20.93 35.67
N ALA A 518 -5.68 21.13 36.41
CA ALA A 518 -5.73 21.29 37.85
C ALA A 518 -6.21 22.73 38.15
N ALA A 519 -6.96 22.88 39.25
CA ALA A 519 -7.23 24.20 39.79
C ALA A 519 -5.89 24.85 40.17
N PHE A 520 -5.77 26.17 39.96
CA PHE A 520 -4.55 26.90 40.31
C PHE A 520 -4.51 27.23 41.81
N ASP A 521 -4.40 26.19 42.64
CA ASP A 521 -4.30 26.28 44.09
C ASP A 521 -2.85 26.40 44.57
N MET A 522 -2.64 26.51 45.88
CA MET A 522 -1.29 26.60 46.47
C MET A 522 -0.42 25.38 46.10
N ALA A 523 -1.01 24.19 45.97
CA ALA A 523 -0.30 22.98 45.58
C ALA A 523 0.19 23.05 44.12
N ALA A 524 -0.63 23.56 43.20
CA ALA A 524 -0.24 23.79 41.81
C ALA A 524 0.88 24.84 41.70
N ARG A 525 0.83 25.91 42.50
CA ARG A 525 1.88 26.94 42.56
C ARG A 525 3.22 26.35 43.00
N THR A 526 3.23 25.61 44.10
CA THR A 526 4.44 24.94 44.62
C THR A 526 5.01 23.94 43.62
N ARG A 527 4.13 23.19 42.93
CA ARG A 527 4.53 22.21 41.91
C ARG A 527 5.12 22.86 40.66
N LEU A 528 4.58 23.99 40.22
CA LEU A 528 5.12 24.74 39.08
C LEU A 528 6.46 25.41 39.43
N ALA A 529 6.60 25.94 40.65
CA ALA A 529 7.86 26.48 41.17
C ALA A 529 8.96 25.41 41.22
N ALA A 530 8.62 24.21 41.70
CA ALA A 530 9.56 23.08 41.78
C ALA A 530 10.10 22.64 40.40
N LEU A 531 9.35 22.93 39.32
CA LEU A 531 9.74 22.62 37.94
C LEU A 531 10.57 23.73 37.28
N GLY A 532 10.88 24.81 38.00
CA GLY A 532 11.56 25.99 37.46
C GLY A 532 10.65 26.86 36.59
N GLY A 533 9.33 26.73 36.74
CA GLY A 533 8.34 27.47 35.96
C GLY A 533 8.04 28.86 36.52
N ARG A 534 7.57 29.77 35.65
CA ARG A 534 7.00 31.04 36.09
C ARG A 534 5.69 30.79 36.84
N VAL A 535 5.58 31.30 38.05
CA VAL A 535 4.36 31.19 38.87
C VAL A 535 3.59 32.51 38.82
N PRO A 536 2.50 32.60 38.05
CA PRO A 536 1.71 33.82 37.98
C PRO A 536 0.90 34.07 39.27
N ALA A 537 0.60 35.34 39.55
CA ALA A 537 -0.18 35.73 40.73
C ALA A 537 -1.63 35.21 40.67
N GLN A 538 -2.23 35.18 39.48
CA GLN A 538 -3.51 34.52 39.21
C GLN A 538 -3.44 33.75 37.89
N ALA A 539 -4.08 32.57 37.86
CA ALA A 539 -4.31 31.77 36.67
C ALA A 539 -5.62 31.00 36.83
N ASP A 540 -6.30 30.72 35.72
CA ASP A 540 -7.57 29.99 35.73
C ASP A 540 -7.37 28.47 35.81
N GLY A 541 -6.15 28.00 35.57
CA GLY A 541 -5.76 26.61 35.77
C GLY A 541 -4.29 26.36 35.48
N ALA A 542 -3.85 25.14 35.78
CA ALA A 542 -2.53 24.64 35.39
C ALA A 542 -2.63 23.25 34.77
N LEU A 543 -1.74 22.99 33.81
CA LEU A 543 -1.51 21.68 33.21
C LEU A 543 -0.18 21.15 33.72
N PHE A 544 -0.18 19.89 34.15
CA PHE A 544 1.04 19.17 34.55
C PHE A 544 1.13 17.87 33.78
N THR A 545 2.32 17.41 33.43
CA THR A 545 2.52 16.04 32.95
C THR A 545 2.34 15.03 34.08
N ASP A 546 1.90 13.83 33.71
CA ASP A 546 1.80 12.70 34.63
C ASP A 546 3.22 12.36 35.12
N GLY A 547 3.43 12.30 36.45
CA GLY A 547 4.76 12.20 37.05
C GLY A 547 5.43 13.54 37.42
N ALA A 548 4.76 14.68 37.18
CA ALA A 548 5.23 16.02 37.55
C ALA A 548 6.55 16.44 36.88
N THR A 549 6.84 15.97 35.67
CA THR A 549 8.11 16.29 34.99
C THR A 549 8.09 17.63 34.25
N ALA A 550 6.89 18.13 33.92
CA ALA A 550 6.67 19.43 33.29
C ALA A 550 5.30 20.04 33.61
N GLY A 551 5.16 21.36 33.46
CA GLY A 551 3.90 22.05 33.71
C GLY A 551 3.79 23.47 33.15
N LEU A 552 2.56 23.97 33.01
CA LEU A 552 2.22 25.29 32.46
C LEU A 552 0.96 25.84 33.15
N ALA A 553 1.01 27.09 33.60
CA ALA A 553 -0.18 27.83 34.03
C ALA A 553 -0.85 28.53 32.84
N PHE A 554 -2.17 28.62 32.85
CA PHE A 554 -2.92 29.27 31.77
C PHE A 554 -4.11 30.10 32.26
N LEU A 555 -4.50 31.07 31.44
CA LEU A 555 -5.70 31.90 31.61
C LEU A 555 -6.74 31.55 30.55
N LYS A 556 -8.01 31.65 30.92
CA LYS A 556 -9.15 31.53 30.03
C LYS A 556 -9.67 32.92 29.69
N ARG A 557 -9.82 33.21 28.40
CA ARG A 557 -10.58 34.35 27.88
C ARG A 557 -11.65 33.82 26.93
N GLU A 558 -12.61 34.68 26.56
CA GLU A 558 -13.83 34.29 25.82
C GLU A 558 -13.52 33.44 24.57
N ASP A 559 -12.57 33.89 23.73
CA ASP A 559 -12.24 33.21 22.47
C ASP A 559 -10.83 32.61 22.41
N VAL A 560 -10.00 32.82 23.44
CA VAL A 560 -8.59 32.42 23.44
C VAL A 560 -8.12 32.05 24.85
N TRP A 561 -7.44 30.93 24.99
CA TRP A 561 -6.77 30.58 26.24
C TRP A 561 -5.27 30.85 26.10
N VAL A 562 -4.69 31.45 27.13
CA VAL A 562 -3.32 31.98 27.07
C VAL A 562 -2.44 31.23 28.07
N GLY A 563 -1.43 30.54 27.58
CA GLY A 563 -0.35 29.98 28.39
C GLY A 563 0.55 31.10 28.92
N LEU A 564 0.83 31.08 30.22
CA LEU A 564 1.65 32.09 30.88
C LEU A 564 3.12 31.63 30.93
N GLY A 565 3.91 32.16 30.00
CA GLY A 565 5.31 31.81 29.82
C GLY A 565 5.55 30.45 29.15
N ASP A 566 6.80 30.01 29.27
CA ASP A 566 7.29 28.73 28.77
C ASP A 566 6.84 27.56 29.66
N PRO A 567 6.46 26.39 29.10
CA PRO A 567 6.33 25.16 29.87
C PRO A 567 7.60 24.89 30.68
N ALA A 568 7.43 24.65 31.98
CA ALA A 568 8.50 24.30 32.91
C ALA A 568 8.81 22.81 32.86
N GLY A 569 10.02 22.39 33.21
CA GLY A 569 10.38 20.98 33.35
C GLY A 569 11.29 20.40 32.26
N ASP A 570 11.25 19.09 32.07
CA ASP A 570 12.11 18.36 31.13
C ASP A 570 11.70 18.60 29.66
N LYS A 571 12.66 18.60 28.72
CA LYS A 571 12.39 18.93 27.30
C LYS A 571 11.29 18.08 26.66
N ALA A 572 11.18 16.79 27.02
CA ALA A 572 10.14 15.92 26.50
C ALA A 572 8.76 16.25 27.10
N GLY A 573 8.73 16.57 28.40
CA GLY A 573 7.54 17.07 29.09
C GLY A 573 7.08 18.43 28.58
N GLN A 574 7.98 19.37 28.32
CA GLN A 574 7.66 20.72 27.80
C GLN A 574 6.87 20.64 26.48
N LEU A 575 7.37 19.83 25.53
CA LEU A 575 6.70 19.59 24.25
C LEU A 575 5.33 18.92 24.46
N ALA A 576 5.24 17.96 25.39
CA ALA A 576 3.98 17.30 25.70
C ALA A 576 2.94 18.27 26.28
N VAL A 577 3.34 19.19 27.17
CA VAL A 577 2.44 20.21 27.73
C VAL A 577 1.92 21.15 26.66
N LEU A 578 2.80 21.58 25.74
CA LEU A 578 2.47 22.50 24.66
C LEU A 578 1.42 21.93 23.69
N TRP A 579 1.62 20.70 23.21
CA TRP A 579 0.62 19.99 22.39
C TRP A 579 -0.68 19.71 23.15
N ARG A 580 -0.59 19.34 24.44
CA ARG A 580 -1.77 19.04 25.25
C ARG A 580 -2.58 20.30 25.60
N PHE A 581 -1.94 21.46 25.74
CA PHE A 581 -2.62 22.74 25.90
C PHE A 581 -3.37 23.15 24.63
N ARG A 582 -2.74 23.01 23.46
CA ARG A 582 -3.42 23.21 22.18
C ARG A 582 -4.64 22.31 22.02
N ASP A 583 -4.49 21.00 22.27
CA ASP A 583 -5.60 20.03 22.23
C ASP A 583 -6.73 20.40 23.19
N LEU A 584 -6.39 20.98 24.34
CA LEU A 584 -7.36 21.45 25.33
C LEU A 584 -8.15 22.65 24.80
N CYS A 585 -7.48 23.60 24.15
CA CYS A 585 -8.11 24.77 23.56
C CYS A 585 -9.02 24.38 22.38
N GLU A 586 -8.53 23.55 21.44
CA GLU A 586 -9.31 23.06 20.30
C GLU A 586 -10.60 22.35 20.73
N ARG A 587 -10.57 21.57 21.82
CA ARG A 587 -11.76 20.87 22.36
C ARG A 587 -12.82 21.81 22.93
N ASN A 588 -12.41 22.97 23.42
CA ASN A 588 -13.31 23.97 23.97
C ASN A 588 -13.70 25.00 22.89
N GLY A 589 -13.26 24.83 21.64
CA GLY A 589 -13.57 25.73 20.53
C GLY A 589 -12.89 27.09 20.64
N VAL A 590 -11.83 27.20 21.44
CA VAL A 590 -11.10 28.47 21.67
C VAL A 590 -9.72 28.45 21.03
N GLY A 591 -9.22 29.62 20.66
CA GLY A 591 -7.84 29.83 20.23
C GLY A 591 -6.84 29.52 21.34
N HIS A 592 -5.58 29.30 20.97
CA HIS A 592 -4.48 29.10 21.91
C HIS A 592 -3.38 30.12 21.63
N ALA A 593 -2.86 30.74 22.67
CA ALA A 593 -1.73 31.67 22.59
C ALA A 593 -0.81 31.49 23.80
N PHE A 594 0.41 32.04 23.72
CA PHE A 594 1.36 32.05 24.83
C PHE A 594 1.94 33.45 25.01
N HIS A 595 1.96 33.93 26.24
CA HIS A 595 2.42 35.28 26.59
C HIS A 595 3.71 35.23 27.40
N ARG A 596 4.66 36.13 27.09
CA ARG A 596 5.98 36.26 27.72
C ARG A 596 6.82 34.98 27.65
N VAL A 597 6.91 34.38 26.47
CA VAL A 597 7.77 33.20 26.21
C VAL A 597 9.22 33.63 25.98
N GLY A 598 10.17 32.79 26.35
CA GLY A 598 11.60 33.05 26.23
C GLY A 598 12.18 32.67 24.87
N PRO A 599 13.40 33.15 24.55
CA PRO A 599 14.03 32.91 23.25
C PRO A 599 14.39 31.43 23.02
N ALA A 600 14.51 30.63 24.08
CA ALA A 600 14.96 29.24 24.02
C ALA A 600 13.96 28.30 23.32
N MET A 601 12.66 28.63 23.30
CA MET A 601 11.60 27.78 22.74
C MET A 601 10.88 28.38 21.53
N LEU A 602 11.35 29.49 20.96
CA LEU A 602 10.72 30.14 19.79
C LEU A 602 10.55 29.19 18.60
N ARG A 603 11.60 28.41 18.29
CA ARG A 603 11.54 27.38 17.24
C ARG A 603 10.47 26.32 17.52
N LEU A 604 10.22 26.00 18.79
CA LEU A 604 9.22 25.01 19.19
C LEU A 604 7.79 25.55 18.99
N TYR A 605 7.57 26.84 19.27
CA TYR A 605 6.30 27.51 19.03
C TYR A 605 6.00 27.65 17.53
N GLU A 606 7.00 28.04 16.74
CA GLU A 606 6.92 28.08 15.28
C GLU A 606 6.60 26.70 14.68
N ASP A 607 7.27 25.64 15.17
CA ASP A 607 6.98 24.25 14.81
C ASP A 607 5.53 23.83 15.10
N THR A 608 4.84 24.51 16.03
CA THR A 608 3.43 24.22 16.37
C THR A 608 2.41 25.08 15.63
N GLY A 609 2.87 25.96 14.73
CA GLY A 609 2.03 26.84 13.92
C GLY A 609 1.70 28.18 14.58
N LEU A 610 2.49 28.59 15.57
CA LEU A 610 2.37 29.89 16.23
C LEU A 610 3.46 30.85 15.71
N ALA A 611 3.09 32.06 15.36
CA ALA A 611 3.99 33.15 15.06
C ALA A 611 4.44 33.84 16.37
N CYS A 612 5.74 34.04 16.53
CA CYS A 612 6.32 34.69 17.70
C CYS A 612 6.56 36.19 17.43
N HIS A 613 5.88 37.05 18.17
CA HIS A 613 5.99 38.51 18.08
C HIS A 613 6.77 39.07 19.27
N PRO A 614 7.80 39.91 19.08
CA PRO A 614 8.60 40.47 20.17
C PRO A 614 7.79 41.53 20.97
N LEU A 615 7.88 41.49 22.30
CA LEU A 615 7.18 42.41 23.23
C LEU A 615 8.04 43.58 23.74
N GLY A 616 9.32 43.65 23.34
CA GLY A 616 10.24 44.73 23.71
C GLY A 616 10.99 44.53 25.05
N ASP A 617 10.49 43.68 25.94
CA ASP A 617 11.10 43.32 27.23
C ASP A 617 12.03 42.08 27.16
N GLY A 618 12.45 41.70 25.95
CA GLY A 618 13.20 40.47 25.69
C GLY A 618 12.34 39.19 25.70
N THR A 619 11.02 39.31 25.84
CA THR A 619 10.08 38.19 25.71
C THR A 619 9.23 38.30 24.45
N TYR A 620 8.53 37.21 24.13
CA TYR A 620 7.73 37.07 22.92
C TYR A 620 6.28 36.69 23.24
N LEU A 621 5.38 37.02 22.32
CA LEU A 621 3.98 36.60 22.27
C LEU A 621 3.83 35.60 21.12
N ALA A 622 3.44 34.36 21.42
CA ALA A 622 3.21 33.33 20.41
C ALA A 622 1.71 33.18 20.12
N LEU A 623 1.27 33.47 18.90
CA LEU A 623 -0.14 33.44 18.48
C LEU A 623 -0.31 32.80 17.09
N PRO A 624 -1.49 32.24 16.75
CA PRO A 624 -1.72 31.63 15.44
C PRO A 624 -1.53 32.64 14.30
N ALA A 625 -0.96 32.20 13.17
CA ALA A 625 -0.76 33.05 12.00
C ALA A 625 -2.09 33.63 11.49
N GLY A 626 -2.25 34.95 11.61
CA GLY A 626 -3.47 35.68 11.24
C GLY A 626 -4.31 36.19 12.41
N ALA A 627 -3.94 35.89 13.66
CA ALA A 627 -4.50 36.55 14.83
C ALA A 627 -3.87 37.94 15.05
N ASP A 628 -4.64 38.89 15.57
CA ASP A 628 -4.17 40.25 15.83
C ASP A 628 -3.44 40.31 17.19
N PRO A 629 -2.13 40.61 17.21
CA PRO A 629 -1.35 40.68 18.45
C PRO A 629 -1.75 41.84 19.35
N GLU A 630 -2.18 42.98 18.79
CA GLU A 630 -2.58 44.16 19.57
C GLU A 630 -3.91 43.90 20.28
N ALA A 631 -4.87 43.31 19.58
CA ALA A 631 -6.16 42.92 20.16
C ALA A 631 -6.01 41.89 21.31
N LEU A 632 -5.03 40.99 21.25
CA LEU A 632 -4.75 40.05 22.34
C LEU A 632 -4.09 40.75 23.54
N LEU A 633 -3.18 41.69 23.29
CA LEU A 633 -2.52 42.47 24.34
C LEU A 633 -3.50 43.39 25.08
N GLU A 634 -4.43 44.04 24.37
CA GLU A 634 -5.50 44.83 24.98
C GLU A 634 -6.41 43.97 25.88
N ARG A 635 -6.74 42.75 25.44
CA ARG A 635 -7.51 41.78 26.25
C ARG A 635 -6.74 41.22 27.44
N LEU A 636 -5.41 41.26 27.40
CA LEU A 636 -4.54 40.91 28.53
C LEU A 636 -4.29 42.11 29.46
N ALA A 637 -4.47 43.34 28.97
CA ALA A 637 -4.34 44.61 29.70
C ALA A 637 -5.62 45.02 30.46
N ASP A 638 -6.71 44.24 30.36
CA ASP A 638 -7.95 44.44 31.11
C ASP A 638 -7.65 44.56 32.64
N PRO A 639 -8.14 45.59 33.37
CA PRO A 639 -7.53 46.13 34.61
C PRO A 639 -7.58 45.25 35.86
N GLN A 640 -7.98 43.98 35.78
CA GLN A 640 -8.14 43.11 36.95
C GLN A 640 -6.85 42.42 37.40
N LEU A 641 -5.69 42.69 36.79
CA LEU A 641 -4.42 42.03 37.12
C LEU A 641 -3.26 43.04 37.17
N PRO A 642 -2.63 43.27 38.34
CA PRO A 642 -1.53 44.20 38.46
C PRO A 642 -0.27 43.64 37.78
N ILE A 643 0.39 44.50 37.01
CA ILE A 643 1.75 44.31 36.51
C ILE A 643 2.67 44.17 37.75
N PRO A 644 3.56 43.16 37.83
CA PRO A 644 4.54 43.12 38.90
C PRO A 644 5.47 44.33 38.72
N ALA A 645 5.54 45.18 39.74
CA ALA A 645 6.49 46.28 39.78
C ALA A 645 7.91 45.73 39.52
N GLU A 646 8.62 46.38 38.61
CA GLU A 646 10.04 46.15 38.37
C GLU A 646 10.77 46.18 39.72
N ALA A 647 11.50 45.11 40.02
CA ALA A 647 12.40 45.10 41.16
C ALA A 647 13.45 46.19 40.93
N GLU A 648 13.37 47.26 41.73
CA GLU A 648 14.42 48.26 41.85
C GLU A 648 15.75 47.55 42.09
N THR A 649 16.65 47.70 41.11
CA THR A 649 18.06 47.41 41.30
C THR A 649 18.60 48.44 42.30
N PRO A 650 19.25 48.03 43.41
CA PRO A 650 19.93 49.00 44.25
C PRO A 650 21.12 49.52 43.44
N ARG A 651 21.12 50.83 43.17
CA ARG A 651 22.32 51.54 42.72
C ARG A 651 23.36 51.43 43.84
N GLU A 652 24.44 50.71 43.56
CA GLU A 652 25.65 50.78 44.36
C GLU A 652 26.18 52.23 44.37
N GLY A 653 26.40 52.73 45.57
CA GLY A 653 27.24 53.89 45.90
C GLY A 653 28.23 53.45 46.97
#